data_AF-A0A4Z1DDK2-F1
#
_entry.id   AF-A0A4Z1DDK2-F1
#
_cell.length_a   1.000
_cell.length_b   1.000
_cell.length_c   1.000
_cell.angle_alpha   90.00
_cell.angle_beta   90.00
_cell.angle_gamma   90.00
#
_symmetry.space_group_name_H-M   'P 1'
#
loop_
_entity.id
_entity.type
_entity.pdbx_description
1 polymer ?
#
loop_
_entity_poly.entity_id
_entity_poly.type
_entity_poly.pdbx_seq_one_letter_code
_entity_poly.pdbx_strand_id
1 'polypeptide(L)'
;MTVMSGGDGLSEQEFRQRRADWLEIRAGDLAAVLETAGPRLFELLPTDLGDRTLVASVTVARVAADEARAQSVAETVRWLERLIAGGHLHDLEGAVRELRSRLAASDEPALWSWNAEGWEEMLLWRWRRDQPGTGDPAADFAGWRARWSAEIPWDGEIDRPESMPRRHGRQLVTPAEFFAGEPEPLRILTRAVLDAPGTAAAVQDAVLLREEHLQGAGHLVWLAEQQACVEQLEAWRRRHQAGGSEATRAFLAELSEAVKRYMSLVLQPVVDALSACERALLGDSKHGARRSAADYLDAFLDAQEQPGEDAWWDERLGADVEQQARDRHDRGDTTWHGMLGTVPVWYRVVTSPEERAAALAYSGKPSTSVVRVRTGAATQSLLTDLFGFEGPADEHEEWYPEPGIEIDYVPDSAFDLCALLAVAQLGHARLEFLVRRADGTFQRLRSVRAQVRRDDTAVWRLWALKVLSELVPDPEDLADLIAREDDGTDESDEADARTRADDRTSSDSGMSGPGPRAARDGLPEALLGKVRSLLRKAENAGATEEEARVYLAKATELMAKYGIEQAMLDDVTEPERPVDRIVDLYPPYVKEGRRLLARIGYEMRCRSVYPGGKANRHRVHLFGFETDIQATEVLFASLRLQMLEGADRADRQHRPEGEDARAYKRSWMLGFIREVTARIGAAQQVARAAAEQRTEAEGEGPGGRSVALVLADRTTVVEARLAAQYPKLNKTRPTTFKGTGYWQGVADGRDADIGGPAFDEEGQAARLAI
;
A
#
# COMPACT_ATOMS: atom_id res chain seq x y z
N MET A 1 25.74 18.52 1.61
CA MET A 1 26.47 18.62 2.90
C MET A 1 26.17 19.98 3.52
N THR A 2 25.16 20.05 4.38
CA THR A 2 24.68 21.32 4.96
C THR A 2 25.41 21.59 6.27
N VAL A 3 25.87 22.83 6.43
CA VAL A 3 26.64 23.36 7.56
C VAL A 3 26.09 22.87 8.91
N MET A 4 26.89 22.05 9.60
CA MET A 4 26.63 21.57 10.95
C MET A 4 26.70 22.74 11.93
N SER A 5 25.55 23.15 12.46
CA SER A 5 25.44 24.12 13.56
C SER A 5 25.52 23.36 14.89
N GLY A 6 26.58 23.60 15.67
CA GLY A 6 26.88 22.90 16.93
C GLY A 6 25.94 23.19 18.12
N GLY A 7 24.65 23.45 17.87
CA GLY A 7 23.65 23.73 18.90
C GLY A 7 22.38 22.87 18.82
N ASP A 8 22.33 21.88 17.93
CA ASP A 8 21.16 21.03 17.73
C ASP A 8 21.18 19.82 18.69
N GLY A 9 20.06 19.55 19.37
CA GLY A 9 19.90 18.38 20.23
C GLY A 9 19.90 17.07 19.43
N LEU A 10 20.24 15.94 20.06
CA LEU A 10 20.30 14.62 19.38
C LEU A 10 18.97 14.27 18.68
N SER A 11 17.84 14.48 19.35
CA SER A 11 16.51 14.21 18.80
C SER A 11 16.17 15.09 17.58
N GLU A 12 16.63 16.35 17.55
CA GLU A 12 16.47 17.22 16.37
C GLU A 12 17.29 16.71 15.18
N GLN A 13 18.52 16.24 15.42
CA GLN A 13 19.38 15.69 14.39
C GLN A 13 18.83 14.39 13.80
N GLU A 14 18.38 13.46 14.67
CA GLU A 14 17.77 12.22 14.24
C GLU A 14 16.46 12.46 13.46
N PHE A 15 15.61 13.36 13.95
CA PHE A 15 14.37 13.73 13.27
C PHE A 15 14.65 14.23 11.85
N ARG A 16 15.61 15.15 11.72
CA ARG A 16 15.98 15.74 10.43
C ARG A 16 16.54 14.69 9.47
N GLN A 17 17.39 13.78 9.95
CA GLN A 17 17.96 12.71 9.14
C GLN A 17 16.86 11.76 8.64
N ARG A 18 16.02 11.25 9.55
CA ARG A 18 14.91 10.34 9.20
C ARG A 18 13.91 10.97 8.22
N ARG A 19 13.68 12.28 8.33
CA ARG A 19 12.84 13.04 7.38
C ARG A 19 13.50 13.15 6.00
N ALA A 20 14.80 13.44 5.95
CA ALA A 20 15.53 13.55 4.70
C ALA A 20 15.58 12.21 3.94
N ASP A 21 15.87 11.10 4.65
CA ASP A 21 15.94 9.76 4.07
C ASP A 21 14.58 9.32 3.51
N TRP A 22 13.49 9.58 4.26
CA TRP A 22 12.14 9.29 3.82
C TRP A 22 11.77 10.05 2.54
N LEU A 23 12.06 11.36 2.47
CA LEU A 23 11.77 12.15 1.28
C LEU A 23 12.55 11.67 0.05
N GLU A 24 13.79 11.23 0.22
CA GLU A 24 14.59 10.69 -0.87
C GLU A 24 13.97 9.40 -1.44
N ILE A 25 13.57 8.48 -0.56
CA ILE A 25 12.88 7.24 -0.96
C ILE A 25 11.57 7.56 -1.70
N ARG A 26 10.75 8.47 -1.15
CA ARG A 26 9.45 8.82 -1.75
C ARG A 26 9.58 9.57 -3.07
N ALA A 27 10.59 10.43 -3.21
CA ALA A 27 10.89 11.05 -4.51
C ALA A 27 11.26 9.98 -5.55
N GLY A 28 12.04 8.96 -5.16
CA GLY A 28 12.36 7.81 -6.02
C GLY A 28 11.12 7.01 -6.44
N ASP A 29 10.22 6.69 -5.49
CA ASP A 29 8.98 5.97 -5.78
C ASP A 29 8.10 6.73 -6.79
N LEU A 30 7.92 8.04 -6.58
CA LEU A 30 7.12 8.89 -7.46
C LEU A 30 7.77 9.09 -8.83
N ALA A 31 9.09 9.21 -8.90
CA ALA A 31 9.81 9.23 -10.17
C ALA A 31 9.57 7.95 -10.98
N ALA A 32 9.57 6.78 -10.31
CA ALA A 32 9.28 5.49 -10.95
C ALA A 32 7.83 5.40 -11.47
N VAL A 33 6.87 6.05 -10.77
CA VAL A 33 5.50 6.20 -11.29
C VAL A 33 5.51 6.99 -12.59
N LEU A 34 6.23 8.12 -12.68
CA LEU A 34 6.31 8.87 -13.93
C LEU A 34 6.98 8.07 -15.04
N GLU A 35 8.07 7.37 -14.75
CA GLU A 35 8.78 6.54 -15.73
C GLU A 35 7.88 5.44 -16.30
N THR A 36 7.03 4.83 -15.46
CA THR A 36 6.14 3.74 -15.86
C THR A 36 4.85 4.25 -16.51
N ALA A 37 4.21 5.25 -15.90
CA ALA A 37 2.91 5.76 -16.32
C ALA A 37 3.03 6.77 -17.48
N GLY A 38 4.08 7.58 -17.51
CA GLY A 38 4.30 8.61 -18.53
C GLY A 38 5.71 8.58 -19.12
N PRO A 39 6.17 7.46 -19.71
CA PRO A 39 7.55 7.32 -20.20
C PRO A 39 7.95 8.40 -21.20
N ARG A 40 7.01 8.83 -22.06
CA ARG A 40 7.23 9.93 -23.01
C ARG A 40 7.55 11.25 -22.30
N LEU A 41 6.79 11.60 -21.25
CA LEU A 41 7.07 12.81 -20.48
C LEU A 41 8.37 12.68 -19.70
N PHE A 42 8.66 11.50 -19.14
CA PHE A 42 9.90 11.23 -18.40
C PHE A 42 11.15 11.44 -19.26
N GLU A 43 11.13 11.02 -20.53
CA GLU A 43 12.23 11.22 -21.49
C GLU A 43 12.45 12.69 -21.85
N LEU A 44 11.40 13.50 -21.85
CA LEU A 44 11.44 14.92 -22.21
C LEU A 44 11.85 15.84 -21.05
N LEU A 45 12.00 15.31 -19.83
CA LEU A 45 12.32 16.14 -18.67
C LEU A 45 13.65 16.89 -18.84
N PRO A 46 13.70 18.17 -18.44
CA PRO A 46 14.92 18.97 -18.50
C PRO A 46 16.03 18.39 -17.61
N THR A 47 17.27 18.56 -18.06
CA THR A 47 18.48 18.19 -17.28
C THR A 47 19.08 19.38 -16.54
N ASP A 48 18.62 20.61 -16.82
CA ASP A 48 19.08 21.87 -16.21
C ASP A 48 18.48 22.13 -14.82
N LEU A 49 17.51 21.34 -14.36
CA LEU A 49 16.81 21.53 -13.08
C LEU A 49 17.37 20.69 -11.92
N GLY A 50 18.56 20.11 -12.08
CA GLY A 50 19.23 19.31 -11.05
C GLY A 50 18.93 17.81 -11.17
N ASP A 51 18.74 17.15 -10.03
CA ASP A 51 18.49 15.70 -9.99
C ASP A 51 17.21 15.34 -10.77
N ARG A 52 17.35 14.51 -11.79
CA ARG A 52 16.26 14.06 -12.66
C ARG A 52 15.19 13.31 -11.87
N THR A 53 15.57 12.57 -10.82
CA THR A 53 14.61 11.84 -9.96
C THR A 53 13.65 12.81 -9.29
N LEU A 54 14.21 13.87 -8.71
CA LEU A 54 13.43 14.89 -8.03
C LEU A 54 12.56 15.69 -9.02
N VAL A 55 13.10 16.08 -10.17
CA VAL A 55 12.32 16.74 -11.24
C VAL A 55 11.15 15.86 -11.70
N ALA A 56 11.38 14.56 -11.91
CA ALA A 56 10.34 13.60 -12.28
C ALA A 56 9.25 13.48 -11.20
N SER A 57 9.65 13.37 -9.93
CA SER A 57 8.71 13.31 -8.81
C SER A 57 7.83 14.57 -8.70
N VAL A 58 8.41 15.76 -8.88
CA VAL A 58 7.67 17.03 -8.88
C VAL A 58 6.70 17.07 -10.06
N THR A 59 7.15 16.69 -11.27
CA THR A 59 6.30 16.70 -12.47
C THR A 59 5.07 15.82 -12.30
N VAL A 60 5.21 14.58 -11.81
CA VAL A 60 4.05 13.68 -11.64
C VAL A 60 3.11 14.15 -10.53
N ALA A 61 3.64 14.61 -9.40
CA ALA A 61 2.83 15.14 -8.30
C ALA A 61 2.05 16.38 -8.73
N ARG A 62 2.67 17.25 -9.53
CA ARG A 62 2.02 18.43 -10.08
C ARG A 62 0.94 18.10 -11.11
N VAL A 63 1.16 17.13 -12.01
CA VAL A 63 0.12 16.68 -12.94
C VAL A 63 -1.08 16.09 -12.19
N ALA A 64 -0.84 15.31 -11.13
CA ALA A 64 -1.90 14.80 -10.26
C ALA A 64 -2.63 15.95 -9.52
N ALA A 65 -1.90 16.95 -9.05
CA ALA A 65 -2.46 18.12 -8.37
C ALA A 65 -3.24 19.03 -9.32
N ASP A 66 -2.86 19.12 -10.59
CA ASP A 66 -3.63 19.83 -11.62
C ASP A 66 -5.00 19.16 -11.84
N GLU A 67 -5.03 17.82 -11.90
CA GLU A 67 -6.29 17.07 -11.97
C GLU A 67 -7.13 17.29 -10.69
N ALA A 68 -6.49 17.26 -9.51
CA ALA A 68 -7.15 17.59 -8.25
C ALA A 68 -7.74 19.01 -8.26
N ARG A 69 -7.07 19.99 -8.88
CA ARG A 69 -7.55 21.37 -9.06
C ARG A 69 -8.62 21.51 -10.16
N ALA A 70 -9.04 20.42 -10.79
CA ALA A 70 -9.93 20.40 -11.95
C ALA A 70 -9.41 21.23 -13.14
N GLN A 71 -8.08 21.29 -13.32
CA GLN A 71 -7.46 21.98 -14.46
C GLN A 71 -7.58 21.15 -15.73
N SER A 72 -7.74 21.84 -16.87
CA SER A 72 -7.85 21.19 -18.17
C SER A 72 -6.51 20.56 -18.59
N VAL A 73 -6.54 19.64 -19.56
CA VAL A 73 -5.31 19.08 -20.13
C VAL A 73 -4.50 20.20 -20.79
N ALA A 74 -5.18 21.11 -21.50
CA ALA A 74 -4.53 22.26 -22.13
C ALA A 74 -3.78 23.15 -21.12
N GLU A 75 -4.30 23.35 -19.90
CA GLU A 75 -3.61 24.12 -18.85
C GLU A 75 -2.35 23.43 -18.34
N THR A 76 -2.38 22.11 -18.15
CA THR A 76 -1.20 21.33 -17.79
C THR A 76 -0.14 21.36 -18.90
N VAL A 77 -0.55 21.21 -20.16
CA VAL A 77 0.36 21.30 -21.33
C VAL A 77 1.08 22.66 -21.37
N ARG A 78 0.37 23.77 -21.11
CA ARG A 78 0.97 25.11 -21.16
C ARG A 78 2.14 25.31 -20.21
N TRP A 79 2.13 24.72 -19.02
CA TRP A 79 3.29 24.82 -18.13
C TRP A 79 4.36 23.77 -18.45
N LEU A 80 3.98 22.60 -18.96
CA LEU A 80 4.95 21.62 -19.46
C LEU A 80 5.76 22.15 -20.65
N GLU A 81 5.15 22.90 -21.56
CA GLU A 81 5.85 23.59 -22.65
C GLU A 81 6.85 24.63 -22.15
N ARG A 82 6.58 25.24 -20.98
CA ARG A 82 7.51 26.16 -20.32
C ARG A 82 8.60 25.44 -19.54
N LEU A 83 8.37 24.21 -19.09
CA LEU A 83 9.34 23.39 -18.36
C LEU A 83 10.31 22.69 -19.35
N ILE A 84 9.76 22.09 -20.40
CA ILE A 84 10.47 21.26 -21.37
C ILE A 84 11.03 22.14 -22.49
N ALA A 85 12.34 22.09 -22.70
CA ALA A 85 12.97 22.80 -23.81
C ALA A 85 12.45 22.23 -25.14
N GLY A 86 11.82 23.09 -25.97
CA GLY A 86 11.20 22.65 -27.22
C GLY A 86 9.90 21.86 -27.05
N GLY A 87 9.25 21.91 -25.87
CA GLY A 87 8.03 21.14 -25.57
C GLY A 87 6.91 21.24 -26.61
N HIS A 88 6.74 22.42 -27.23
CA HIS A 88 5.75 22.67 -28.29
C HIS A 88 5.94 21.81 -29.57
N LEU A 89 7.10 21.15 -29.73
CA LEU A 89 7.38 20.24 -30.85
C LEU A 89 6.88 18.81 -30.59
N HIS A 90 6.47 18.52 -29.35
CA HIS A 90 6.06 17.18 -28.92
C HIS A 90 4.54 17.12 -28.70
N ASP A 91 3.96 15.93 -28.86
CA ASP A 91 2.56 15.67 -28.51
C ASP A 91 2.40 15.57 -26.98
N LEU A 92 2.49 16.72 -26.31
CA LEU A 92 2.33 16.82 -24.85
C LEU A 92 0.88 16.59 -24.44
N GLU A 93 -0.10 16.92 -25.28
CA GLU A 93 -1.52 16.71 -24.98
C GLU A 93 -1.84 15.21 -24.89
N GLY A 94 -1.40 14.41 -25.86
CA GLY A 94 -1.51 12.96 -25.81
C GLY A 94 -0.77 12.37 -24.60
N ALA A 95 0.43 12.87 -24.31
CA ALA A 95 1.23 12.37 -23.19
C ALA A 95 0.62 12.70 -21.81
N VAL A 96 0.00 13.88 -21.65
CA VAL A 96 -0.73 14.24 -20.41
C VAL A 96 -2.00 13.41 -20.26
N ARG A 97 -2.76 13.16 -21.33
CA ARG A 97 -3.95 12.28 -21.28
C ARG A 97 -3.58 10.85 -20.90
N GLU A 98 -2.52 10.30 -21.51
CA GLU A 98 -1.96 8.99 -21.17
C GLU A 98 -1.51 8.92 -19.71
N LEU A 99 -0.84 9.97 -19.21
CA LEU A 99 -0.40 10.02 -17.82
C LEU A 99 -1.59 10.09 -16.86
N ARG A 100 -2.54 11.02 -17.06
CA ARG A 100 -3.70 11.18 -16.17
C ARG A 100 -4.57 9.91 -16.11
N SER A 101 -4.75 9.22 -17.24
CA SER A 101 -5.50 7.95 -17.26
C SER A 101 -4.83 6.84 -16.44
N ARG A 102 -3.51 6.72 -16.54
CA ARG A 102 -2.75 5.75 -15.75
C ARG A 102 -2.62 6.14 -14.28
N LEU A 103 -2.59 7.43 -13.97
CA LEU A 103 -2.61 7.93 -12.60
C LEU A 103 -3.95 7.67 -11.91
N ALA A 104 -5.07 7.76 -12.63
CA ALA A 104 -6.38 7.36 -12.08
C ALA A 104 -6.40 5.90 -11.63
N ALA A 105 -5.77 5.02 -12.41
CA ALA A 105 -5.59 3.61 -12.09
C ALA A 105 -4.37 3.32 -11.19
N SER A 106 -3.69 4.35 -10.68
CA SER A 106 -2.45 4.18 -9.90
C SER A 106 -2.75 3.95 -8.42
N ASP A 107 -2.12 2.92 -7.87
CA ASP A 107 -2.20 2.53 -6.46
C ASP A 107 -1.35 3.43 -5.54
N GLU A 108 -0.93 4.61 -5.99
CA GLU A 108 0.01 5.47 -5.27
C GLU A 108 -0.75 6.56 -4.49
N PRO A 109 -0.88 6.44 -3.15
CA PRO A 109 -1.73 7.34 -2.37
C PRO A 109 -1.28 8.79 -2.37
N ALA A 110 0.01 9.04 -2.60
CA ALA A 110 0.52 10.40 -2.70
C ALA A 110 -0.04 11.17 -3.91
N LEU A 111 -0.51 10.47 -4.94
CA LEU A 111 -1.03 11.04 -6.18
C LEU A 111 -2.55 11.09 -6.25
N TRP A 112 -3.26 10.59 -5.22
CA TRP A 112 -4.70 10.76 -5.12
C TRP A 112 -5.06 12.23 -4.95
N SER A 113 -6.22 12.63 -5.47
CA SER A 113 -6.64 14.04 -5.59
C SER A 113 -6.51 14.84 -4.29
N TRP A 114 -6.88 14.24 -3.15
CA TRP A 114 -6.86 14.87 -1.84
C TRP A 114 -5.48 14.88 -1.15
N ASN A 115 -4.46 14.25 -1.76
CA ASN A 115 -3.09 14.23 -1.26
C ASN A 115 -2.12 14.96 -2.20
N ALA A 116 -2.39 14.98 -3.50
CA ALA A 116 -1.47 15.42 -4.54
C ALA A 116 -0.94 16.85 -4.35
N GLU A 117 -1.78 17.80 -3.95
CA GLU A 117 -1.38 19.20 -3.73
C GLU A 117 -0.36 19.33 -2.57
N GLY A 118 -0.53 18.55 -1.50
CA GLY A 118 0.42 18.55 -0.38
C GLY A 118 1.77 17.92 -0.74
N TRP A 119 1.76 16.92 -1.62
CA TRP A 119 2.98 16.31 -2.15
C TRP A 119 3.69 17.20 -3.19
N GLU A 120 2.93 17.89 -4.04
CA GLU A 120 3.48 18.92 -4.94
C GLU A 120 4.24 19.99 -4.13
N GLU A 121 3.62 20.53 -3.09
CA GLU A 121 4.23 21.54 -2.21
C GLU A 121 5.53 21.00 -1.57
N MET A 122 5.47 19.80 -0.99
CA MET A 122 6.63 19.16 -0.35
C MET A 122 7.79 18.92 -1.32
N LEU A 123 7.49 18.43 -2.53
CA LEU A 123 8.52 18.11 -3.52
C LEU A 123 9.12 19.36 -4.15
N LEU A 124 8.32 20.40 -4.42
CA LEU A 124 8.82 21.70 -4.88
C LEU A 124 9.70 22.35 -3.81
N TRP A 125 9.32 22.23 -2.54
CA TRP A 125 10.14 22.64 -1.41
C TRP A 125 11.48 21.90 -1.39
N ARG A 126 11.47 20.57 -1.51
CA ARG A 126 12.69 19.76 -1.51
C ARG A 126 13.58 20.09 -2.71
N TRP A 127 13.00 20.17 -3.90
CA TRP A 127 13.67 20.56 -5.14
C TRP A 127 14.39 21.89 -5.01
N ARG A 128 13.72 22.90 -4.45
CA ARG A 128 14.26 24.24 -4.24
C ARG A 128 15.49 24.23 -3.32
N ARG A 129 15.55 23.36 -2.31
CA ARG A 129 16.72 23.25 -1.42
C ARG A 129 17.96 22.69 -2.08
N ASP A 130 17.77 21.90 -3.14
CA ASP A 130 18.87 21.31 -3.91
C ASP A 130 19.34 22.25 -5.02
N GLN A 131 18.67 23.39 -5.24
CA GLN A 131 19.09 24.40 -6.21
C GLN A 131 20.24 25.27 -5.69
N PRO A 132 21.25 25.57 -6.54
CA PRO A 132 22.29 26.52 -6.19
C PRO A 132 21.69 27.93 -6.11
N GLY A 133 21.86 28.61 -4.98
CA GLY A 133 21.46 30.02 -4.84
C GLY A 133 22.40 30.94 -5.63
N THR A 134 21.85 31.93 -6.34
CA THR A 134 22.65 32.91 -7.09
C THR A 134 23.12 34.08 -6.22
N GLY A 135 22.62 34.16 -4.98
CA GLY A 135 22.87 35.26 -4.05
C GLY A 135 21.77 36.33 -4.03
N ASP A 136 20.80 36.27 -4.96
CA ASP A 136 19.57 37.06 -4.96
C ASP A 136 18.34 36.15 -4.86
N PRO A 137 17.83 35.89 -3.65
CA PRO A 137 16.67 35.03 -3.45
C PRO A 137 15.42 35.52 -4.19
N ALA A 138 15.21 36.83 -4.33
CA ALA A 138 14.00 37.33 -4.99
C ALA A 138 13.99 37.00 -6.49
N ALA A 139 15.16 37.15 -7.14
CA ALA A 139 15.35 36.77 -8.53
C ALA A 139 15.26 35.25 -8.73
N ASP A 140 15.89 34.47 -7.85
CA ASP A 140 15.85 33.00 -7.88
C ASP A 140 14.41 32.48 -7.81
N PHE A 141 13.64 32.93 -6.80
CA PHE A 141 12.24 32.53 -6.66
C PHE A 141 11.35 33.01 -7.81
N ALA A 142 11.58 34.20 -8.37
CA ALA A 142 10.85 34.65 -9.55
C ALA A 142 11.13 33.74 -10.77
N GLY A 143 12.39 33.36 -10.97
CA GLY A 143 12.79 32.43 -12.03
C GLY A 143 12.18 31.04 -11.85
N TRP A 144 12.25 30.48 -10.64
CA TRP A 144 11.69 29.17 -10.33
C TRP A 144 10.17 29.13 -10.48
N ARG A 145 9.45 30.14 -9.96
CA ARG A 145 7.99 30.24 -10.14
C ARG A 145 7.60 30.34 -11.60
N ALA A 146 8.35 31.12 -12.40
CA ALA A 146 8.11 31.22 -13.84
C ALA A 146 8.34 29.87 -14.55
N ARG A 147 9.41 29.15 -14.18
CA ARG A 147 9.80 27.88 -14.80
C ARG A 147 8.80 26.76 -14.50
N TRP A 148 8.41 26.60 -13.23
CA TRP A 148 7.43 25.59 -12.81
C TRP A 148 5.98 26.03 -13.02
N SER A 149 5.73 27.33 -13.25
CA SER A 149 4.38 27.92 -13.22
C SER A 149 3.64 27.64 -11.91
N ALA A 150 4.39 27.50 -10.83
CA ALA A 150 3.96 27.09 -9.51
C ALA A 150 4.36 28.14 -8.49
N GLU A 151 3.65 28.23 -7.37
CA GLU A 151 4.24 28.87 -6.20
C GLU A 151 5.34 27.97 -5.63
N ILE A 152 6.48 28.57 -5.29
CA ILE A 152 7.60 27.86 -4.70
C ILE A 152 7.63 28.20 -3.21
N PRO A 153 7.48 27.22 -2.30
CA PRO A 153 7.45 27.48 -0.87
C PRO A 153 8.70 28.24 -0.40
N TRP A 154 8.48 29.34 0.32
CA TRP A 154 9.54 30.20 0.86
C TRP A 154 10.24 29.56 2.06
N ASP A 155 11.48 29.99 2.38
CA ASP A 155 12.21 29.59 3.60
C ASP A 155 11.31 29.76 4.84
N GLY A 156 10.88 28.67 5.44
CA GLY A 156 9.75 28.67 6.38
C GLY A 156 9.86 27.62 7.47
N GLU A 157 8.81 27.53 8.29
CA GLU A 157 8.71 26.58 9.41
C GLU A 157 8.82 25.12 8.96
N ILE A 158 8.39 24.84 7.72
CA ILE A 158 8.46 23.55 7.03
C ILE A 158 9.92 23.07 6.82
N ASP A 159 10.89 23.98 6.82
CA ASP A 159 12.30 23.61 6.61
C ASP A 159 12.89 22.80 7.76
N ARG A 160 12.51 23.20 8.97
CA ARG A 160 13.07 22.69 10.22
C ARG A 160 11.97 22.60 11.26
N PRO A 161 10.93 21.76 11.05
CA PRO A 161 9.84 21.60 12.01
C PRO A 161 10.39 21.19 13.39
N GLU A 162 11.48 20.41 13.44
CA GLU A 162 12.14 20.01 14.68
C GLU A 162 12.68 21.17 15.52
N SER A 163 12.90 22.34 14.89
CA SER A 163 13.43 23.53 15.56
C SER A 163 12.34 24.45 16.13
N MET A 164 11.05 24.19 15.82
CA MET A 164 9.94 25.03 16.28
C MET A 164 9.79 25.16 17.80
N PRO A 165 10.10 24.13 18.62
CA PRO A 165 10.09 24.27 20.08
C PRO A 165 10.99 25.40 20.59
N ARG A 166 12.01 25.81 19.83
CA ARG A 166 12.95 26.88 20.21
C ARG A 166 12.28 28.23 20.32
N ARG A 167 11.17 28.46 19.63
CA ARG A 167 10.34 29.67 19.79
C ARG A 167 9.77 29.80 21.20
N HIS A 168 9.62 28.68 21.90
CA HIS A 168 9.18 28.59 23.29
C HIS A 168 10.34 28.36 24.27
N GLY A 169 11.59 28.54 23.83
CA GLY A 169 12.79 28.28 24.65
C GLY A 169 13.00 26.80 24.97
N ARG A 170 12.45 25.89 24.16
CA ARG A 170 12.57 24.44 24.30
C ARG A 170 13.34 23.82 23.12
N GLN A 171 13.83 22.61 23.30
CA GLN A 171 14.36 21.76 22.23
C GLN A 171 13.39 20.61 21.99
N LEU A 172 13.47 19.97 20.83
CA LEU A 172 12.77 18.71 20.60
C LEU A 172 13.38 17.62 21.49
N VAL A 173 12.57 17.06 22.39
CA VAL A 173 13.00 16.06 23.37
C VAL A 173 11.88 15.04 23.56
N THR A 174 12.23 13.85 24.05
CA THR A 174 11.27 12.82 24.46
C THR A 174 10.54 13.21 25.74
N PRO A 175 9.40 12.58 26.09
CA PRO A 175 8.76 12.77 27.38
C PRO A 175 9.73 12.49 28.54
N ALA A 176 10.51 11.40 28.47
CA ALA A 176 11.44 11.04 29.53
C ALA A 176 12.49 12.14 29.81
N GLU A 177 13.01 12.78 28.76
CA GLU A 177 13.94 13.90 28.85
C GLU A 177 13.25 15.19 29.36
N PHE A 178 12.04 15.48 28.89
CA PHE A 178 11.27 16.64 29.36
C PHE A 178 10.98 16.56 30.86
N PHE A 179 10.49 15.41 31.33
CA PHE A 179 10.16 15.18 32.73
C PHE A 179 11.38 15.06 33.64
N ALA A 180 12.59 14.89 33.10
CA ALA A 180 13.81 14.92 33.90
C ALA A 180 14.05 16.29 34.58
N GLY A 181 13.50 17.37 33.99
CA GLY A 181 13.55 18.73 34.54
C GLY A 181 12.38 19.10 35.46
N GLU A 182 11.40 18.21 35.66
CA GLU A 182 10.26 18.43 36.56
C GLU A 182 10.60 17.97 38.00
N PRO A 183 9.82 18.38 39.03
CA PRO A 183 10.05 17.98 40.42
C PRO A 183 10.20 16.47 40.61
N GLU A 184 11.06 16.06 41.56
CA GLU A 184 11.44 14.67 41.78
C GLU A 184 10.25 13.67 41.85
N PRO A 185 9.14 13.95 42.55
CA PRO A 185 8.00 13.05 42.58
C PRO A 185 7.37 12.78 41.20
N LEU A 186 7.23 13.82 40.37
CA LEU A 186 6.69 13.69 39.01
C LEU A 186 7.67 12.96 38.11
N ARG A 187 8.96 13.26 38.22
CA ARG A 187 10.02 12.59 37.45
C ARG A 187 10.06 11.09 37.69
N ILE A 188 10.07 10.67 38.97
CA ILE A 188 10.10 9.24 39.34
C ILE A 188 8.83 8.55 38.86
N LEU A 189 7.66 9.18 39.06
CA LEU A 189 6.39 8.61 38.63
C LEU A 189 6.35 8.40 37.12
N THR A 190 6.63 9.44 36.34
CA THR A 190 6.56 9.36 34.88
C THR A 190 7.53 8.32 34.34
N ARG A 191 8.75 8.24 34.89
CA ARG A 191 9.71 7.20 34.52
C ARG A 191 9.17 5.80 34.81
N ALA A 192 8.61 5.58 36.00
CA ALA A 192 8.05 4.29 36.38
C ALA A 192 6.85 3.88 35.50
N VAL A 193 6.01 4.84 35.10
CA VAL A 193 4.84 4.55 34.24
C VAL A 193 5.26 4.22 32.82
N LEU A 194 6.20 4.97 32.24
CA LEU A 194 6.69 4.74 30.87
C LEU A 194 7.52 3.45 30.76
N ASP A 195 8.31 3.11 31.78
CA ASP A 195 9.13 1.89 31.80
C ASP A 195 8.32 0.63 32.15
N ALA A 196 7.05 0.77 32.57
CA ALA A 196 6.22 -0.38 32.92
C ALA A 196 5.99 -1.26 31.67
N PRO A 197 6.22 -2.59 31.73
CA PRO A 197 6.15 -3.46 30.55
C PRO A 197 4.83 -3.38 29.77
N GLY A 198 3.70 -3.28 30.48
CA GLY A 198 2.38 -3.12 29.85
C GLY A 198 2.19 -1.78 29.16
N THR A 199 2.77 -0.70 29.69
CA THR A 199 2.75 0.62 29.04
C THR A 199 3.62 0.61 27.80
N ALA A 200 4.85 0.07 27.91
CA ALA A 200 5.77 -0.02 26.79
C ALA A 200 5.20 -0.87 25.64
N ALA A 201 4.58 -2.01 25.95
CA ALA A 201 3.88 -2.83 24.97
C ALA A 201 2.72 -2.07 24.31
N ALA A 202 1.90 -1.36 25.10
CA ALA A 202 0.79 -0.57 24.55
C ALA A 202 1.25 0.61 23.67
N VAL A 203 2.38 1.24 23.99
CA VAL A 203 3.01 2.25 23.10
C VAL A 203 3.48 1.58 21.80
N GLN A 204 4.15 0.44 21.89
CA GLN A 204 4.61 -0.30 20.71
C GLN A 204 3.45 -0.76 19.81
N ASP A 205 2.35 -1.27 20.39
CA ASP A 205 1.11 -1.57 19.66
C ASP A 205 0.57 -0.33 18.95
N ALA A 206 0.46 0.78 19.68
CA ALA A 206 -0.06 2.03 19.13
C ALA A 206 0.81 2.57 17.98
N VAL A 207 2.14 2.45 18.07
CA VAL A 207 3.05 2.88 17.01
C VAL A 207 3.00 1.94 15.81
N LEU A 208 2.96 0.63 16.05
CA LEU A 208 2.91 -0.37 14.98
C LEU A 208 1.64 -0.23 14.13
N LEU A 209 0.49 0.01 14.77
CA LEU A 209 -0.78 0.27 14.08
C LEU A 209 -0.75 1.53 13.21
N ARG A 210 0.17 2.46 13.51
CA ARG A 210 0.33 3.73 12.81
C ARG A 210 1.36 3.64 11.70
N GLU A 211 2.39 2.82 11.86
CA GLU A 211 3.59 2.78 11.03
C GLU A 211 3.27 2.61 9.54
N GLU A 212 2.25 1.83 9.24
CA GLU A 212 1.82 1.61 7.88
C GLU A 212 1.20 2.86 7.22
N HIS A 213 0.27 3.55 7.90
CA HIS A 213 -0.29 4.83 7.43
C HIS A 213 0.77 5.92 7.32
N LEU A 214 1.88 5.77 8.04
CA LEU A 214 3.01 6.70 8.00
C LEU A 214 3.96 6.46 6.82
N GLN A 215 3.73 5.46 5.96
CA GLN A 215 4.49 5.23 4.72
C GLN A 215 6.02 5.19 4.94
N GLY A 216 6.47 4.55 6.03
CA GLY A 216 7.90 4.46 6.37
C GLY A 216 8.54 5.77 6.82
N ALA A 217 7.75 6.81 7.13
CA ALA A 217 8.23 8.10 7.61
C ALA A 217 8.77 8.00 9.05
N GLY A 218 10.04 7.62 9.21
CA GLY A 218 10.65 7.38 10.52
C GLY A 218 10.61 8.57 11.50
N HIS A 219 10.52 9.79 10.99
CA HIS A 219 10.36 11.00 11.80
C HIS A 219 8.91 11.18 12.31
N LEU A 220 7.91 10.77 11.52
CA LEU A 220 6.51 10.72 11.96
C LEU A 220 6.25 9.55 12.89
N VAL A 221 6.91 8.40 12.67
CA VAL A 221 6.88 7.26 13.60
C VAL A 221 7.40 7.70 14.97
N TRP A 222 8.50 8.45 15.01
CA TRP A 222 9.00 9.04 16.25
C TRP A 222 7.99 9.97 16.92
N LEU A 223 7.31 10.86 16.17
CA LEU A 223 6.26 11.71 16.73
C LEU A 223 5.06 10.90 17.22
N ALA A 224 4.68 9.87 16.49
CA ALA A 224 3.59 8.96 16.85
C ALA A 224 3.89 8.24 18.16
N GLU A 225 5.14 7.79 18.35
CA GLU A 225 5.61 7.20 19.61
C GLU A 225 5.53 8.19 20.76
N GLN A 226 5.95 9.45 20.56
CA GLN A 226 5.87 10.46 21.63
C GLN A 226 4.41 10.80 21.98
N GLN A 227 3.51 10.86 20.99
CA GLN A 227 2.07 11.03 21.22
C GLN A 227 1.48 9.83 21.98
N ALA A 228 1.85 8.60 21.60
CA ALA A 228 1.40 7.39 22.27
C ALA A 228 1.88 7.34 23.74
N CYS A 229 3.12 7.73 24.02
CA CYS A 229 3.63 7.85 25.39
C CYS A 229 2.78 8.80 26.24
N VAL A 230 2.44 9.97 25.68
CA VAL A 230 1.58 10.97 26.34
C VAL A 230 0.18 10.42 26.58
N GLU A 231 -0.41 9.75 25.59
CA GLU A 231 -1.73 9.13 25.69
C GLU A 231 -1.76 8.05 26.77
N GLN A 232 -0.74 7.19 26.85
CA GLN A 232 -0.64 6.16 27.88
C GLN A 232 -0.42 6.75 29.29
N LEU A 233 0.35 7.83 29.42
CA LEU A 233 0.49 8.56 30.69
C LEU A 233 -0.87 9.14 31.15
N GLU A 234 -1.61 9.76 30.24
CA GLU A 234 -2.95 10.29 30.53
C GLU A 234 -3.97 9.20 30.83
N ALA A 235 -3.91 8.06 30.13
CA ALA A 235 -4.76 6.90 30.40
C ALA A 235 -4.45 6.28 31.76
N TRP A 236 -3.17 6.15 32.11
CA TRP A 236 -2.74 5.71 33.44
C TRP A 236 -3.23 6.66 34.53
N ARG A 237 -3.08 7.98 34.33
CA ARG A 237 -3.57 9.03 35.24
C ARG A 237 -5.08 8.89 35.47
N ARG A 238 -5.89 8.81 34.41
CA ARG A 238 -7.36 8.70 34.50
C ARG A 238 -7.79 7.48 35.31
N ARG A 239 -7.15 6.32 35.09
CA ARG A 239 -7.43 5.09 35.84
C ARG A 239 -7.19 5.26 37.35
N HIS A 240 -6.09 5.91 37.73
CA HIS A 240 -5.73 6.08 39.14
C HIS A 240 -6.44 7.27 39.82
N GLN A 241 -6.93 8.24 39.04
CA GLN A 241 -7.69 9.37 39.56
C GLN A 241 -9.08 8.95 40.07
N ALA A 242 -9.71 7.95 39.46
CA ALA A 242 -11.06 7.48 39.81
C ALA A 242 -11.16 6.85 41.22
N GLY A 243 -10.08 6.25 41.71
CA GLY A 243 -10.01 5.62 43.04
C GLY A 243 -9.12 6.35 44.06
N GLY A 244 -8.59 7.52 43.70
CA GLY A 244 -7.57 8.23 44.48
C GLY A 244 -8.11 9.16 45.57
N SER A 245 -7.32 9.36 46.63
CA SER A 245 -7.55 10.38 47.65
C SER A 245 -7.56 11.80 47.04
N GLU A 246 -8.05 12.81 47.77
CA GLU A 246 -7.99 14.21 47.30
C GLU A 246 -6.55 14.67 47.01
N ALA A 247 -5.59 14.31 47.86
CA ALA A 247 -4.17 14.59 47.63
C ALA A 247 -3.64 13.88 46.37
N THR A 248 -4.06 12.64 46.13
CA THR A 248 -3.73 11.91 44.89
C THR A 248 -4.29 12.61 43.66
N ARG A 249 -5.55 13.08 43.73
CA ARG A 249 -6.19 13.81 42.62
C ARG A 249 -5.48 15.14 42.33
N ALA A 250 -5.06 15.88 43.36
CA ALA A 250 -4.29 17.11 43.19
C ALA A 250 -2.93 16.84 42.52
N PHE A 251 -2.18 15.86 42.99
CA PHE A 251 -0.90 15.48 42.39
C PHE A 251 -1.02 15.00 40.94
N LEU A 252 -2.05 14.19 40.64
CA LEU A 252 -2.33 13.74 39.27
C LEU A 252 -2.77 14.89 38.35
N ALA A 253 -3.33 15.98 38.88
CA ALA A 253 -3.62 17.17 38.11
C ALA A 253 -2.32 17.91 37.72
N GLU A 254 -1.33 17.99 38.60
CA GLU A 254 0.00 18.53 38.29
C GLU A 254 0.69 17.75 37.15
N LEU A 255 0.58 16.41 37.17
CA LEU A 255 1.05 15.57 36.06
C LEU A 255 0.37 15.94 34.74
N SER A 256 -0.96 16.12 34.74
CA SER A 256 -1.69 16.48 33.52
C SER A 256 -1.30 17.87 33.00
N GLU A 257 -1.06 18.84 33.88
CA GLU A 257 -0.55 20.15 33.48
C GLU A 257 0.88 20.09 32.93
N ALA A 258 1.76 19.25 33.47
CA ALA A 258 3.09 19.00 32.91
C ALA A 258 3.00 18.34 31.52
N VAL A 259 2.11 17.36 31.34
CA VAL A 259 1.82 16.73 30.04
C VAL A 259 1.32 17.76 29.03
N LYS A 260 0.38 18.63 29.42
CA LYS A 260 -0.12 19.71 28.55
C LYS A 260 1.00 20.67 28.13
N ARG A 261 1.89 21.04 29.06
CA ARG A 261 3.08 21.87 28.77
C ARG A 261 4.02 21.19 27.77
N TYR A 262 4.26 19.89 27.91
CA TYR A 262 5.04 19.13 26.94
C TYR A 262 4.38 19.15 25.55
N MET A 263 3.09 18.86 25.48
CA MET A 263 2.34 18.89 24.23
C MET A 263 2.37 20.27 23.57
N SER A 264 2.07 21.34 24.30
CA SER A 264 1.93 22.69 23.72
C SER A 264 3.26 23.38 23.41
N LEU A 265 4.33 23.07 24.16
CA LEU A 265 5.62 23.76 24.00
C LEU A 265 6.66 22.95 23.21
N VAL A 266 6.46 21.63 23.07
CA VAL A 266 7.41 20.73 22.39
C VAL A 266 6.78 20.04 21.18
N LEU A 267 5.72 19.25 21.34
CA LEU A 267 5.21 18.45 20.22
C LEU A 267 4.34 19.23 19.23
N GLN A 268 3.38 20.02 19.71
CA GLN A 268 2.44 20.73 18.84
C GLN A 268 3.12 21.74 17.91
N PRO A 269 4.14 22.52 18.34
CA PRO A 269 4.87 23.40 17.44
C PRO A 269 5.56 22.65 16.29
N VAL A 270 6.05 21.43 16.51
CA VAL A 270 6.62 20.59 15.45
C VAL A 270 5.52 20.12 14.50
N VAL A 271 4.41 19.61 15.04
CA VAL A 271 3.26 19.12 14.26
C VAL A 271 2.65 20.22 13.40
N ASP A 272 2.52 21.43 13.91
CA ASP A 272 1.96 22.58 13.19
C ASP A 272 2.86 23.04 12.02
N ALA A 273 4.18 22.86 12.16
CA ALA A 273 5.15 23.19 11.13
C ALA A 273 5.40 22.09 10.10
N LEU A 274 4.83 20.89 10.28
CA LEU A 274 4.86 19.85 9.25
C LEU A 274 4.08 20.30 8.01
N SER A 275 4.51 19.82 6.85
CA SER A 275 3.79 20.03 5.58
C SER A 275 2.36 19.47 5.63
N ALA A 276 1.53 19.86 4.67
CA ALA A 276 0.16 19.32 4.55
C ALA A 276 0.16 17.79 4.42
N CYS A 277 1.04 17.20 3.61
CA CYS A 277 1.10 15.74 3.45
C CYS A 277 1.58 15.02 4.72
N GLU A 278 2.59 15.55 5.42
CA GLU A 278 3.05 14.97 6.70
C GLU A 278 1.97 15.03 7.78
N ARG A 279 1.23 16.15 7.86
CA ARG A 279 0.10 16.28 8.79
C ARG A 279 -1.04 15.34 8.44
N ALA A 280 -1.31 15.12 7.16
CA ALA A 280 -2.30 14.14 6.71
C ALA A 280 -1.90 12.72 7.14
N LEU A 281 -0.66 12.28 6.84
CA LEU A 281 -0.14 10.98 7.26
C LEU A 281 -0.20 10.80 8.79
N LEU A 282 0.28 11.80 9.54
CA LEU A 282 0.29 11.76 11.00
C LEU A 282 -1.13 11.77 11.58
N GLY A 283 -2.05 12.54 11.01
CA GLY A 283 -3.44 12.64 11.42
C GLY A 283 -4.23 11.37 11.16
N ASP A 284 -4.13 10.83 9.95
CA ASP A 284 -4.84 9.61 9.54
C ASP A 284 -4.37 8.40 10.36
N SER A 285 -3.10 8.38 10.78
CA SER A 285 -2.56 7.32 11.65
C SER A 285 -3.23 7.27 13.05
N LYS A 286 -3.74 8.38 13.62
CA LYS A 286 -4.15 8.43 15.04
C LYS A 286 -5.35 7.55 15.43
N HIS A 287 -6.08 6.99 14.47
CA HIS A 287 -7.34 6.30 14.76
C HIS A 287 -7.09 4.87 15.25
N GLY A 288 -7.58 4.54 16.45
CA GLY A 288 -7.53 3.21 17.07
C GLY A 288 -8.39 2.17 16.33
N ALA A 289 -9.02 1.22 17.03
CA ALA A 289 -9.76 0.09 16.44
C ALA A 289 -10.87 0.40 15.38
N ARG A 290 -11.17 1.69 15.11
CA ARG A 290 -12.11 2.13 14.06
C ARG A 290 -11.37 2.53 12.77
N ARG A 291 -12.00 2.27 11.64
CA ARG A 291 -11.47 2.57 10.30
C ARG A 291 -11.38 4.07 10.05
N SER A 292 -10.34 4.47 9.34
CA SER A 292 -10.05 5.86 8.96
C SER A 292 -10.67 6.19 7.61
N ALA A 293 -10.76 7.48 7.29
CA ALA A 293 -11.18 7.90 5.97
C ALA A 293 -10.27 7.35 4.88
N ALA A 294 -8.96 7.32 5.13
CA ALA A 294 -7.99 6.78 4.20
C ALA A 294 -8.25 5.30 3.86
N ASP A 295 -8.66 4.46 4.83
CA ASP A 295 -8.92 3.03 4.53
C ASP A 295 -10.18 2.84 3.69
N TYR A 296 -11.25 3.61 3.99
CA TYR A 296 -12.46 3.54 3.18
C TYR A 296 -12.21 4.07 1.78
N LEU A 297 -11.47 5.17 1.64
CA LEU A 297 -11.16 5.76 0.34
C LEU A 297 -10.22 4.87 -0.48
N ASP A 298 -9.21 4.24 0.12
CA ASP A 298 -8.36 3.26 -0.56
C ASP A 298 -9.18 2.09 -1.11
N ALA A 299 -9.98 1.45 -0.25
CA ALA A 299 -10.84 0.35 -0.66
C ALA A 299 -11.93 0.77 -1.67
N PHE A 300 -12.41 2.01 -1.56
CA PHE A 300 -13.37 2.59 -2.49
C PHE A 300 -12.79 2.72 -3.89
N LEU A 301 -11.58 3.31 -4.00
CA LEU A 301 -10.90 3.47 -5.28
C LEU A 301 -10.59 2.11 -5.95
N ASP A 302 -10.28 1.08 -5.18
CA ASP A 302 -10.11 -0.29 -5.68
C ASP A 302 -11.40 -0.89 -6.25
N ALA A 303 -12.55 -0.47 -5.73
CA ALA A 303 -13.85 -0.94 -6.19
C ALA A 303 -14.30 -0.22 -7.47
N GLN A 304 -13.76 0.97 -7.76
CA GLN A 304 -14.15 1.80 -8.89
C GLN A 304 -13.64 1.23 -10.22
N GLU A 305 -14.49 1.27 -11.24
CA GLU A 305 -14.05 1.09 -12.62
C GLU A 305 -13.23 2.30 -13.06
N GLN A 306 -12.08 2.02 -13.67
CA GLN A 306 -11.13 3.05 -14.02
C GLN A 306 -11.49 3.69 -15.36
N PRO A 307 -11.59 5.04 -15.44
CA PRO A 307 -11.97 5.70 -16.68
C PRO A 307 -10.93 5.52 -17.77
N GLY A 308 -11.39 5.39 -19.01
CA GLY A 308 -10.54 5.37 -20.20
C GLY A 308 -9.86 6.72 -20.46
N GLU A 309 -8.87 6.73 -21.37
CA GLU A 309 -8.19 7.97 -21.81
C GLU A 309 -9.16 9.04 -22.35
N ASP A 310 -10.35 8.62 -22.80
CA ASP A 310 -11.38 9.52 -23.31
C ASP A 310 -12.05 10.39 -22.24
N ALA A 311 -11.92 10.05 -20.96
CA ALA A 311 -12.43 10.89 -19.89
C ALA A 311 -11.66 12.23 -19.76
N TRP A 312 -10.43 12.30 -20.29
CA TRP A 312 -9.56 13.48 -20.26
C TRP A 312 -9.54 14.29 -21.56
N TRP A 313 -10.51 14.12 -22.45
CA TRP A 313 -10.73 15.10 -23.52
C TRP A 313 -11.36 16.35 -22.93
N ASP A 314 -10.80 17.54 -23.17
CA ASP A 314 -11.32 18.79 -22.58
C ASP A 314 -12.76 19.10 -23.07
N GLU A 315 -13.04 18.91 -24.36
CA GLU A 315 -14.33 19.27 -24.98
C GLU A 315 -15.33 18.11 -25.09
N ARG A 316 -14.85 16.87 -25.12
CA ARG A 316 -15.66 15.67 -25.37
C ARG A 316 -15.94 14.93 -24.06
N LEU A 317 -17.16 14.39 -23.94
CA LEU A 317 -17.53 13.50 -22.85
C LEU A 317 -17.07 12.07 -23.15
N GLY A 318 -16.61 11.37 -22.12
CA GLY A 318 -16.40 9.93 -22.19
C GLY A 318 -17.71 9.20 -22.49
N ALA A 319 -17.62 8.03 -23.11
CA ALA A 319 -18.80 7.28 -23.55
C ALA A 319 -19.79 7.01 -22.42
N ASP A 320 -19.29 6.65 -21.23
CA ASP A 320 -20.11 6.31 -20.07
C ASP A 320 -20.85 7.53 -19.51
N VAL A 321 -20.16 8.67 -19.42
CA VAL A 321 -20.77 9.93 -18.96
C VAL A 321 -21.82 10.42 -19.93
N GLU A 322 -21.56 10.29 -21.24
CA GLU A 322 -22.55 10.65 -22.26
C GLU A 322 -23.80 9.75 -22.18
N GLN A 323 -23.62 8.45 -21.94
CA GLN A 323 -24.72 7.51 -21.75
C GLN A 323 -25.52 7.83 -20.49
N GLN A 324 -24.86 8.05 -19.35
CA GLN A 324 -25.51 8.48 -18.10
C GLN A 324 -26.29 9.78 -18.28
N ALA A 325 -25.73 10.76 -19.00
CA ALA A 325 -26.39 12.02 -19.28
C ALA A 325 -27.68 11.84 -20.09
N ARG A 326 -27.69 10.93 -21.07
CA ARG A 326 -28.90 10.58 -21.84
C ARG A 326 -29.95 9.91 -20.96
N ASP A 327 -29.57 8.86 -20.23
CA ASP A 327 -30.49 8.07 -19.41
C ASP A 327 -31.14 8.91 -18.30
N ARG A 328 -30.37 9.82 -17.69
CA ARG A 328 -30.88 10.75 -16.67
C ARG A 328 -31.75 11.85 -17.28
N HIS A 329 -31.34 12.40 -18.43
CA HIS A 329 -32.17 13.39 -19.13
C HIS A 329 -33.54 12.81 -19.51
N ASP A 330 -33.59 11.55 -19.95
CA ASP A 330 -34.85 10.86 -20.28
C ASP A 330 -35.75 10.63 -19.05
N ARG A 331 -35.16 10.54 -17.85
CA ARG A 331 -35.88 10.49 -16.56
C ARG A 331 -36.28 11.86 -16.00
N GLY A 332 -35.81 12.94 -16.63
CA GLY A 332 -36.01 14.32 -16.14
C GLY A 332 -35.00 14.78 -15.09
N ASP A 333 -33.98 13.97 -14.80
CA ASP A 333 -32.91 14.32 -13.87
C ASP A 333 -31.88 15.21 -14.56
N THR A 334 -31.44 16.25 -13.88
CA THR A 334 -30.50 17.25 -14.43
C THR A 334 -29.20 17.35 -13.65
N THR A 335 -29.09 16.68 -12.50
CA THR A 335 -27.91 16.66 -11.64
C THR A 335 -27.61 15.26 -11.13
N TRP A 336 -26.32 14.96 -10.98
CA TRP A 336 -25.81 13.76 -10.31
C TRP A 336 -24.35 13.97 -9.92
N HIS A 337 -23.79 13.02 -9.18
CA HIS A 337 -22.37 13.00 -8.84
C HIS A 337 -21.72 11.68 -9.27
N GLY A 338 -20.40 11.65 -9.27
CA GLY A 338 -19.58 10.49 -9.59
C GLY A 338 -18.12 10.70 -9.26
N MET A 339 -17.25 9.83 -9.78
CA MET A 339 -15.80 9.92 -9.64
C MET A 339 -15.14 9.96 -11.03
N LEU A 340 -14.07 10.75 -11.17
CA LEU A 340 -13.15 10.74 -12.31
C LEU A 340 -11.77 10.35 -11.77
N GLY A 341 -11.45 9.06 -11.85
CA GLY A 341 -10.33 8.49 -11.09
C GLY A 341 -10.53 8.76 -9.60
N THR A 342 -9.66 9.56 -9.00
CA THR A 342 -9.76 9.94 -7.59
C THR A 342 -10.48 11.27 -7.36
N VAL A 343 -10.90 11.99 -8.40
CA VAL A 343 -11.54 13.31 -8.27
C VAL A 343 -13.05 13.15 -8.18
N PRO A 344 -13.71 13.66 -7.12
CA PRO A 344 -15.17 13.70 -7.07
C PRO A 344 -15.71 14.72 -8.08
N VAL A 345 -16.72 14.31 -8.84
CA VAL A 345 -17.31 15.10 -9.93
C VAL A 345 -18.81 15.29 -9.69
N TRP A 346 -19.29 16.51 -9.92
CA TRP A 346 -20.69 16.87 -9.98
C TRP A 346 -21.06 17.24 -11.40
N TYR A 347 -22.19 16.76 -11.89
CA TYR A 347 -22.67 17.03 -13.23
C TYR A 347 -23.95 17.84 -13.18
N ARG A 348 -24.06 18.84 -14.07
CA ARG A 348 -25.29 19.62 -14.29
C ARG A 348 -25.59 19.72 -15.77
N VAL A 349 -26.74 19.20 -16.20
CA VAL A 349 -27.27 19.45 -17.55
C VAL A 349 -27.93 20.81 -17.58
N VAL A 350 -27.41 21.70 -18.43
CA VAL A 350 -27.91 23.04 -18.66
C VAL A 350 -29.05 22.98 -19.67
N THR A 351 -30.23 23.47 -19.27
CA THR A 351 -31.47 23.36 -20.02
C THR A 351 -31.95 24.70 -20.59
N SER A 352 -31.54 25.83 -20.00
CA SER A 352 -31.97 27.16 -20.43
C SER A 352 -30.81 28.09 -20.81
N PRO A 353 -31.05 29.13 -21.63
CA PRO A 353 -30.04 30.15 -21.92
C PRO A 353 -29.57 30.93 -20.68
N GLU A 354 -30.47 31.14 -19.72
CA GLU A 354 -30.17 31.81 -18.46
C GLU A 354 -29.24 30.95 -17.58
N GLU A 355 -29.52 29.66 -17.46
CA GLU A 355 -28.64 28.70 -16.79
C GLU A 355 -27.27 28.63 -17.48
N ARG A 356 -27.24 28.69 -18.82
CA ARG A 356 -25.99 28.71 -19.58
C ARG A 356 -25.15 29.94 -19.23
N ALA A 357 -25.78 31.12 -19.12
CA ALA A 357 -25.09 32.34 -18.72
C ALA A 357 -24.58 32.23 -17.27
N ALA A 358 -25.40 31.73 -16.35
CA ALA A 358 -25.03 31.52 -14.95
C ALA A 358 -23.87 30.50 -14.80
N ALA A 359 -23.91 29.38 -15.52
CA ALA A 359 -22.85 28.37 -15.55
C ALA A 359 -21.50 28.94 -16.06
N LEU A 360 -21.54 29.83 -17.04
CA LEU A 360 -20.35 30.53 -17.55
C LEU A 360 -19.85 31.61 -16.59
N ALA A 361 -20.72 32.18 -15.75
CA ALA A 361 -20.36 33.21 -14.78
C ALA A 361 -19.91 32.64 -13.42
N TYR A 362 -20.34 31.44 -13.06
CA TYR A 362 -20.04 30.82 -11.76
C TYR A 362 -18.54 30.78 -11.49
N SER A 363 -18.14 31.29 -10.32
CA SER A 363 -16.72 31.41 -9.97
C SER A 363 -16.13 30.13 -9.37
N GLY A 364 -16.98 29.22 -8.90
CA GLY A 364 -16.55 28.05 -8.13
C GLY A 364 -16.47 28.29 -6.63
N LYS A 365 -16.72 29.51 -6.14
CA LYS A 365 -16.72 29.79 -4.70
C LYS A 365 -17.94 29.16 -4.00
N PRO A 366 -17.86 28.91 -2.67
CA PRO A 366 -18.99 28.36 -1.93
C PRO A 366 -20.18 29.31 -2.00
N SER A 367 -21.31 28.81 -2.52
CA SER A 367 -22.52 29.61 -2.69
C SER A 367 -23.75 28.71 -2.61
N THR A 368 -24.57 28.92 -1.57
CA THR A 368 -25.77 28.12 -1.26
C THR A 368 -26.93 28.40 -2.21
N SER A 369 -26.89 29.54 -2.91
CA SER A 369 -27.80 29.87 -4.02
C SER A 369 -27.49 29.07 -5.28
N VAL A 370 -26.22 28.67 -5.49
CA VAL A 370 -25.77 27.94 -6.68
C VAL A 370 -25.78 26.42 -6.44
N VAL A 371 -25.06 25.94 -5.43
CA VAL A 371 -24.92 24.50 -5.14
C VAL A 371 -25.41 24.19 -3.73
N ARG A 372 -26.32 23.21 -3.62
CA ARG A 372 -26.77 22.66 -2.34
C ARG A 372 -26.50 21.17 -2.30
N VAL A 373 -25.73 20.75 -1.29
CA VAL A 373 -25.46 19.34 -1.04
C VAL A 373 -26.41 18.85 0.05
N ARG A 374 -27.30 17.92 -0.29
CA ARG A 374 -28.17 17.27 0.68
C ARG A 374 -27.50 16.00 1.19
N THR A 375 -27.40 15.91 2.51
CA THR A 375 -26.87 14.73 3.21
C THR A 375 -27.80 14.41 4.38
N GLY A 376 -27.65 13.24 4.99
CA GLY A 376 -28.32 12.92 6.26
C GLY A 376 -27.64 13.54 7.49
N ALA A 377 -26.57 14.34 7.31
CA ALA A 377 -25.92 15.03 8.41
C ALA A 377 -26.82 16.17 8.92
N ALA A 378 -26.92 16.34 10.24
CA ALA A 378 -27.66 17.45 10.81
C ALA A 378 -27.04 18.78 10.34
N THR A 379 -27.77 19.54 9.54
CA THR A 379 -27.32 20.84 9.02
C THR A 379 -27.13 21.78 10.20
N GLN A 380 -25.92 22.32 10.40
CA GLN A 380 -25.68 23.39 11.39
C GLN A 380 -26.47 24.68 11.09
N SER A 381 -27.17 24.75 9.95
CA SER A 381 -28.07 25.85 9.59
C SER A 381 -29.09 26.20 10.67
N LEU A 382 -29.54 25.22 11.48
CA LEU A 382 -30.56 25.47 12.51
C LEU A 382 -30.07 26.28 13.73
N LEU A 383 -28.76 26.37 14.00
CA LEU A 383 -28.25 27.19 15.12
C LEU A 383 -27.99 28.65 14.71
N THR A 384 -27.60 28.89 13.46
CA THR A 384 -27.38 30.24 12.94
C THR A 384 -28.70 31.01 12.79
N ASP A 385 -29.76 30.33 12.33
CA ASP A 385 -31.08 30.93 12.16
C ASP A 385 -31.80 31.24 13.48
N LEU A 386 -31.49 30.51 14.56
CA LEU A 386 -32.16 30.70 15.86
C LEU A 386 -31.57 31.84 16.71
N PHE A 387 -30.29 32.18 16.51
CA PHE A 387 -29.54 33.09 17.39
C PHE A 387 -29.08 34.40 16.75
N GLY A 388 -29.39 34.65 15.47
CA GLY A 388 -29.20 35.97 14.85
C GLY A 388 -27.77 36.51 14.91
N PHE A 389 -26.77 35.62 14.92
CA PHE A 389 -25.39 36.03 14.70
C PHE A 389 -25.25 36.43 13.23
N GLU A 390 -24.61 37.58 12.98
CA GLU A 390 -24.31 38.09 11.63
C GLU A 390 -23.84 36.94 10.71
N GLY A 391 -24.41 36.85 9.51
CA GLY A 391 -24.16 35.77 8.55
C GLY A 391 -22.67 35.55 8.28
N PRO A 392 -22.24 34.32 7.99
CA PRO A 392 -20.83 33.99 7.90
C PRO A 392 -20.16 34.78 6.77
N ALA A 393 -18.99 35.37 7.07
CA ALA A 393 -18.24 36.32 6.24
C ALA A 393 -17.73 35.79 4.87
N ASP A 394 -18.15 34.60 4.45
CA ASP A 394 -17.64 33.86 3.28
C ASP A 394 -18.74 33.51 2.23
N GLU A 395 -19.99 33.91 2.44
CA GLU A 395 -21.05 33.69 1.43
C GLU A 395 -20.92 34.71 0.29
N HIS A 396 -20.44 34.22 -0.85
CA HIS A 396 -20.55 34.95 -2.11
C HIS A 396 -21.95 34.70 -2.67
N GLU A 397 -22.77 35.76 -2.69
CA GLU A 397 -24.09 35.74 -3.31
C GLU A 397 -23.92 35.74 -4.83
N GLU A 398 -23.79 34.54 -5.40
CA GLU A 398 -23.76 34.33 -6.85
C GLU A 398 -25.13 33.90 -7.33
N TRP A 399 -25.58 34.53 -8.42
CA TRP A 399 -26.90 34.25 -8.96
C TRP A 399 -26.88 33.01 -9.83
N TYR A 400 -27.80 32.09 -9.57
CA TYR A 400 -28.12 30.95 -10.42
C TYR A 400 -29.64 30.74 -10.42
N PRO A 401 -30.27 30.35 -11.55
CA PRO A 401 -31.72 30.14 -11.61
C PRO A 401 -32.22 29.12 -10.57
N GLU A 402 -33.35 29.41 -9.92
CA GLU A 402 -33.98 28.46 -8.99
C GLU A 402 -34.43 27.17 -9.72
N PRO A 403 -34.26 25.98 -9.11
CA PRO A 403 -33.87 25.74 -7.73
C PRO A 403 -32.35 25.70 -7.45
N GLY A 404 -31.48 25.97 -8.43
CA GLY A 404 -30.04 25.78 -8.28
C GLY A 404 -29.58 24.37 -8.66
N ILE A 405 -28.37 24.00 -8.22
CA ILE A 405 -27.76 22.68 -8.42
C ILE A 405 -27.90 21.91 -7.10
N GLU A 406 -28.76 20.90 -7.08
CA GLU A 406 -28.95 20.03 -5.92
C GLU A 406 -28.20 18.71 -6.14
N ILE A 407 -27.31 18.37 -5.20
CA ILE A 407 -26.54 17.12 -5.18
C ILE A 407 -26.95 16.35 -3.93
N ASP A 408 -27.56 15.19 -4.12
CA ASP A 408 -28.06 14.35 -3.05
C ASP A 408 -27.08 13.20 -2.79
N TYR A 409 -26.71 12.97 -1.52
CA TYR A 409 -25.95 11.80 -1.07
C TYR A 409 -26.81 10.96 -0.11
N VAL A 410 -27.09 9.73 -0.50
CA VAL A 410 -27.99 8.80 0.21
C VAL A 410 -27.24 8.09 1.35
N PRO A 411 -27.80 8.03 2.57
CA PRO A 411 -27.13 7.39 3.72
C PRO A 411 -26.98 5.87 3.59
N ASP A 412 -27.79 5.22 2.76
CA ASP A 412 -27.80 3.77 2.60
C ASP A 412 -26.93 3.30 1.41
N SER A 413 -26.31 4.22 0.66
CA SER A 413 -25.38 3.88 -0.42
C SER A 413 -23.93 4.05 0.04
N ALA A 414 -23.16 2.96 -0.03
CA ALA A 414 -21.76 2.99 0.30
C ALA A 414 -20.95 3.83 -0.70
N PHE A 415 -21.36 3.85 -1.97
CA PHE A 415 -20.79 4.73 -2.99
C PHE A 415 -20.96 6.20 -2.61
N ASP A 416 -22.19 6.63 -2.29
CA ASP A 416 -22.49 8.02 -1.95
C ASP A 416 -21.69 8.49 -0.73
N LEU A 417 -21.65 7.67 0.32
CA LEU A 417 -20.90 7.99 1.52
C LEU A 417 -19.38 8.11 1.26
N CYS A 418 -18.81 7.24 0.41
CA CYS A 418 -17.39 7.31 0.05
C CYS A 418 -17.08 8.51 -0.87
N ALA A 419 -17.96 8.81 -1.84
CA ALA A 419 -17.84 9.97 -2.70
C ALA A 419 -17.93 11.28 -1.88
N LEU A 420 -18.87 11.35 -0.91
CA LEU A 420 -18.96 12.47 0.02
C LEU A 420 -17.71 12.61 0.88
N LEU A 421 -17.15 11.49 1.34
CA LEU A 421 -15.91 11.46 2.11
C LEU A 421 -14.72 11.97 1.29
N ALA A 422 -14.66 11.63 -0.01
CA ALA A 422 -13.67 12.15 -0.94
C ALA A 422 -13.80 13.67 -1.13
N VAL A 423 -15.04 14.18 -1.30
CA VAL A 423 -15.31 15.63 -1.35
C VAL A 423 -14.89 16.32 -0.05
N ALA A 424 -15.22 15.73 1.10
CA ALA A 424 -14.88 16.27 2.41
C ALA A 424 -13.36 16.31 2.66
N GLN A 425 -12.62 15.32 2.15
CA GLN A 425 -11.16 15.30 2.24
C GLN A 425 -10.51 16.30 1.28
N LEU A 426 -11.02 16.40 0.04
CA LEU A 426 -10.48 17.28 -0.99
C LEU A 426 -10.83 18.77 -0.75
N GLY A 427 -12.00 19.03 -0.15
CA GLY A 427 -12.52 20.37 0.12
C GLY A 427 -13.26 21.02 -1.06
N HIS A 428 -13.37 20.33 -2.18
CA HIS A 428 -14.08 20.77 -3.38
C HIS A 428 -14.45 19.57 -4.26
N ALA A 429 -15.29 19.80 -5.26
CA ALA A 429 -15.59 18.85 -6.32
C ALA A 429 -15.41 19.51 -7.69
N ARG A 430 -15.17 18.69 -8.72
CA ARG A 430 -15.17 19.15 -10.12
C ARG A 430 -16.61 19.26 -10.60
N LEU A 431 -17.08 20.47 -10.88
CA LEU A 431 -18.42 20.70 -11.42
C LEU A 431 -18.38 20.82 -12.95
N GLU A 432 -18.99 19.86 -13.63
CA GLU A 432 -19.11 19.83 -15.09
C GLU A 432 -20.50 20.27 -15.54
N PHE A 433 -20.53 21.35 -16.31
CA PHE A 433 -21.73 21.79 -16.99
C PHE A 433 -21.83 21.13 -18.36
N LEU A 434 -22.96 20.49 -18.64
CA LEU A 434 -23.22 19.76 -19.87
C LEU A 434 -24.31 20.46 -20.69
N VAL A 435 -24.18 20.44 -22.01
CA VAL A 435 -25.22 20.95 -22.92
C VAL A 435 -25.57 19.90 -23.96
N ARG A 436 -26.87 19.79 -24.26
CA ARG A 436 -27.37 18.93 -25.32
C ARG A 436 -27.22 19.62 -26.68
N ARG A 437 -26.61 18.92 -27.64
CA ARG A 437 -26.48 19.36 -29.03
C ARG A 437 -27.75 19.07 -29.82
N ALA A 438 -27.86 19.69 -31.01
CA ALA A 438 -29.00 19.51 -31.91
C ALA A 438 -29.14 18.07 -32.43
N ASP A 439 -28.04 17.31 -32.47
CA ASP A 439 -28.00 15.89 -32.85
C ASP A 439 -28.40 14.94 -31.71
N GLY A 440 -28.72 15.47 -30.52
CA GLY A 440 -29.08 14.69 -29.33
C GLY A 440 -27.90 14.20 -28.50
N THR A 441 -26.66 14.47 -28.92
CA THR A 441 -25.45 14.17 -28.14
C THR A 441 -25.23 15.19 -27.04
N PHE A 442 -24.44 14.84 -26.02
CA PHE A 442 -24.05 15.76 -24.96
C PHE A 442 -22.59 16.17 -25.14
N GLN A 443 -22.28 17.43 -24.81
CA GLN A 443 -20.91 17.93 -24.78
C GLN A 443 -20.66 18.68 -23.47
N ARG A 444 -19.39 18.79 -23.09
CA ARG A 444 -18.97 19.61 -21.97
C ARG A 444 -19.01 21.08 -22.36
N LEU A 445 -19.71 21.90 -21.59
CA LEU A 445 -19.73 23.35 -21.73
C LEU A 445 -18.54 23.99 -21.00
N ARG A 446 -18.31 23.56 -19.77
CA ARG A 446 -17.28 24.10 -18.87
C ARG A 446 -17.04 23.12 -17.72
N SER A 447 -15.81 23.10 -17.21
CA SER A 447 -15.46 22.48 -15.92
C SER A 447 -15.01 23.57 -14.95
N VAL A 448 -15.45 23.49 -13.70
CA VAL A 448 -15.13 24.47 -12.64
C VAL A 448 -14.84 23.73 -11.34
N ARG A 449 -13.82 24.18 -10.59
CA ARG A 449 -13.57 23.75 -9.22
C ARG A 449 -14.62 24.36 -8.28
N ALA A 450 -15.61 23.58 -7.85
CA ALA A 450 -16.65 24.02 -6.91
C ALA A 450 -16.21 23.76 -5.46
N GLN A 451 -15.85 24.83 -4.76
CA GLN A 451 -15.36 24.81 -3.39
C GLN A 451 -16.48 24.55 -2.38
N VAL A 452 -16.17 23.75 -1.36
CA VAL A 452 -17.05 23.45 -0.24
C VAL A 452 -16.58 24.23 0.99
N ARG A 453 -17.51 24.65 1.84
CA ARG A 453 -17.18 25.32 3.11
C ARG A 453 -16.41 24.37 4.03
N ARG A 454 -15.39 24.89 4.70
CA ARG A 454 -14.58 24.09 5.64
C ARG A 454 -15.42 23.50 6.78
N ASP A 455 -16.39 24.25 7.30
CA ASP A 455 -17.29 23.76 8.35
C ASP A 455 -18.11 22.54 7.89
N ASP A 456 -18.63 22.60 6.67
CA ASP A 456 -19.41 21.51 6.07
C ASP A 456 -18.54 20.27 5.85
N THR A 457 -17.32 20.42 5.34
CA THR A 457 -16.41 19.27 5.13
C THR A 457 -16.14 18.50 6.42
N ALA A 458 -15.95 19.19 7.55
CA ALA A 458 -15.71 18.53 8.83
C ALA A 458 -16.94 17.75 9.31
N VAL A 459 -18.14 18.33 9.16
CA VAL A 459 -19.40 17.70 9.52
C VAL A 459 -19.68 16.48 8.63
N TRP A 460 -19.52 16.63 7.32
CA TRP A 460 -19.73 15.55 6.35
C TRP A 460 -18.77 14.40 6.57
N ARG A 461 -17.49 14.68 6.81
CA ARG A 461 -16.49 13.64 7.13
C ARG A 461 -16.89 12.82 8.36
N LEU A 462 -17.23 13.50 9.47
CA LEU A 462 -17.60 12.83 10.71
C LEU A 462 -18.88 11.99 10.55
N TRP A 463 -19.87 12.54 9.86
CA TRP A 463 -21.12 11.85 9.59
C TRP A 463 -20.92 10.64 8.66
N ALA A 464 -20.28 10.82 7.51
CA ALA A 464 -20.04 9.76 6.53
C ALA A 464 -19.23 8.62 7.14
N LEU A 465 -18.17 8.91 7.91
CA LEU A 465 -17.38 7.90 8.60
C LEU A 465 -18.20 7.10 9.61
N LYS A 466 -19.08 7.78 10.36
CA LYS A 466 -19.95 7.10 11.31
C LYS A 466 -20.88 6.14 10.59
N VAL A 467 -21.61 6.62 9.58
CA VAL A 467 -22.57 5.80 8.82
C VAL A 467 -21.86 4.66 8.08
N LEU A 468 -20.73 4.92 7.42
CA LEU A 468 -19.90 3.89 6.78
C LEU A 468 -19.44 2.83 7.77
N SER A 469 -19.02 3.21 8.98
CA SER A 469 -18.58 2.25 9.99
C SER A 469 -19.69 1.33 10.50
N GLU A 470 -20.95 1.78 10.41
CA GLU A 470 -22.13 0.99 10.75
C GLU A 470 -22.58 0.12 9.57
N LEU A 471 -22.54 0.65 8.34
CA LEU A 471 -22.95 -0.03 7.11
C LEU A 471 -21.91 -1.09 6.64
N VAL A 472 -20.63 -0.72 6.66
CA VAL A 472 -19.49 -1.53 6.22
C VAL A 472 -18.38 -1.46 7.27
N PRO A 473 -18.44 -2.27 8.35
CA PRO A 473 -17.43 -2.25 9.41
C PRO A 473 -16.02 -2.61 8.92
N ASP A 474 -15.91 -3.43 7.86
CA ASP A 474 -14.64 -3.79 7.21
C ASP A 474 -14.58 -3.19 5.79
N PRO A 475 -13.72 -2.19 5.52
CA PRO A 475 -13.62 -1.52 4.21
C PRO A 475 -13.32 -2.49 3.07
N GLU A 476 -12.76 -3.65 3.38
CA GLU A 476 -12.51 -4.69 2.39
C GLU A 476 -13.77 -5.31 1.80
N ASP A 477 -14.89 -5.26 2.53
CA ASP A 477 -16.18 -5.76 2.07
C ASP A 477 -16.93 -4.69 1.24
N LEU A 478 -16.35 -3.48 1.11
CA LEU A 478 -16.94 -2.33 0.41
C LEU A 478 -17.19 -2.63 -1.08
N ALA A 479 -16.23 -3.27 -1.76
CA ALA A 479 -16.35 -3.60 -3.18
C ALA A 479 -17.53 -4.56 -3.46
N ASP A 480 -17.78 -5.51 -2.55
CA ASP A 480 -18.90 -6.44 -2.67
C ASP A 480 -20.23 -5.75 -2.37
N LEU A 481 -20.26 -4.73 -1.50
CA LEU A 481 -21.47 -3.96 -1.24
C LEU A 481 -21.81 -3.04 -2.42
N ILE A 482 -20.84 -2.28 -2.92
CA ILE A 482 -21.03 -1.39 -4.08
C ILE A 482 -21.50 -2.18 -5.30
N ALA A 483 -20.91 -3.35 -5.57
CA ALA A 483 -21.36 -4.18 -6.69
C ALA A 483 -22.84 -4.64 -6.56
N ARG A 484 -23.31 -4.94 -5.34
CA ARG A 484 -24.73 -5.30 -5.12
C ARG A 484 -25.68 -4.11 -5.26
N GLU A 485 -25.20 -2.88 -5.01
CA GLU A 485 -25.99 -1.66 -5.23
C GLU A 485 -26.24 -1.43 -6.73
N ASP A 486 -25.23 -1.69 -7.57
CA ASP A 486 -25.34 -1.56 -9.03
C ASP A 486 -26.23 -2.64 -9.67
N ASP A 487 -26.22 -3.87 -9.13
CA ASP A 487 -27.01 -5.02 -9.62
C ASP A 487 -28.51 -4.96 -9.23
N GLY A 488 -29.05 -3.77 -8.94
CA GLY A 488 -30.42 -3.50 -8.46
C GLY A 488 -31.58 -3.82 -9.41
N THR A 489 -31.48 -4.86 -10.23
CA THR A 489 -32.59 -5.60 -10.86
C THR A 489 -32.21 -7.08 -11.02
N ASP A 490 -32.34 -7.87 -9.96
CA ASP A 490 -33.03 -9.17 -9.96
C ASP A 490 -32.83 -9.90 -8.62
N GLU A 491 -33.89 -9.95 -7.82
CA GLU A 491 -34.05 -11.01 -6.81
C GLU A 491 -34.15 -12.38 -7.53
N SER A 492 -33.04 -13.09 -7.78
CA SER A 492 -33.07 -14.57 -7.95
C SER A 492 -31.70 -15.29 -8.00
N ASP A 493 -30.66 -14.85 -7.29
CA ASP A 493 -29.35 -15.53 -7.35
C ASP A 493 -29.07 -16.56 -6.22
N GLU A 494 -30.10 -17.29 -5.77
CA GLU A 494 -29.90 -18.52 -4.96
C GLU A 494 -29.77 -19.80 -5.82
N ALA A 495 -29.82 -19.71 -7.15
CA ALA A 495 -29.82 -20.89 -8.03
C ALA A 495 -28.45 -21.21 -8.70
N ASP A 496 -27.49 -20.27 -8.78
CA ASP A 496 -26.32 -20.43 -9.66
C ASP A 496 -25.06 -21.03 -8.98
N ALA A 497 -25.19 -21.47 -7.72
CA ALA A 497 -24.12 -22.14 -6.99
C ALA A 497 -23.98 -23.65 -7.28
N ARG A 498 -24.79 -24.23 -8.18
CA ARG A 498 -24.81 -25.70 -8.42
C ARG A 498 -24.52 -26.17 -9.85
N THR A 499 -24.06 -25.29 -10.76
CA THR A 499 -23.91 -25.68 -12.18
C THR A 499 -22.52 -25.41 -12.78
N ARG A 500 -21.45 -25.45 -11.98
CA ARG A 500 -20.06 -25.44 -12.48
C ARG A 500 -19.26 -26.67 -12.03
N ALA A 501 -19.90 -27.82 -12.12
CA ALA A 501 -19.29 -29.13 -11.93
C ALA A 501 -19.71 -30.08 -13.06
N ASP A 502 -19.56 -29.66 -14.32
CA ASP A 502 -19.44 -30.58 -15.45
C ASP A 502 -19.00 -29.79 -16.69
N ASP A 503 -17.70 -29.62 -16.83
CA ASP A 503 -17.09 -29.60 -18.17
C ASP A 503 -15.63 -30.04 -18.08
N ARG A 504 -15.47 -31.37 -17.99
CA ARG A 504 -14.21 -32.06 -18.24
C ARG A 504 -14.51 -33.16 -19.23
N THR A 505 -14.28 -32.92 -20.51
CA THR A 505 -13.51 -33.83 -21.38
C THR A 505 -13.41 -33.33 -22.82
N SER A 506 -12.27 -33.66 -23.43
CA SER A 506 -11.93 -33.64 -24.85
C SER A 506 -11.30 -32.36 -25.43
N SER A 507 -9.98 -32.42 -25.61
CA SER A 507 -9.38 -32.01 -26.88
C SER A 507 -8.10 -32.83 -27.10
N ASP A 508 -8.25 -33.86 -27.92
CA ASP A 508 -7.16 -34.61 -28.55
C ASP A 508 -6.61 -33.77 -29.71
N SER A 509 -5.28 -33.72 -29.85
CA SER A 509 -4.62 -33.51 -31.14
C SER A 509 -3.12 -33.77 -31.01
N GLY A 510 -2.68 -34.87 -31.63
CA GLY A 510 -1.27 -35.11 -31.91
C GLY A 510 -0.74 -34.27 -33.07
N MET A 511 0.59 -34.16 -33.17
CA MET A 511 1.32 -34.35 -34.44
C MET A 511 2.77 -34.79 -34.21
N SER A 512 3.16 -35.78 -35.01
CA SER A 512 4.49 -36.36 -35.23
C SER A 512 5.48 -35.35 -35.82
N GLY A 513 6.71 -35.21 -35.30
CA GLY A 513 7.93 -35.90 -35.77
C GLY A 513 8.84 -34.95 -36.59
N PRO A 514 10.09 -35.29 -36.99
CA PRO A 514 11.09 -36.22 -36.46
C PRO A 514 12.45 -35.54 -36.13
N GLY A 515 13.32 -36.23 -35.38
CA GLY A 515 14.74 -35.86 -35.27
C GLY A 515 15.52 -36.07 -36.59
N PRO A 516 16.76 -35.56 -36.67
CA PRO A 516 17.87 -36.50 -36.50
C PRO A 516 19.05 -35.95 -35.68
N ARG A 517 19.57 -36.84 -34.83
CA ARG A 517 20.90 -36.79 -34.20
C ARG A 517 22.00 -37.05 -35.24
N ALA A 518 23.18 -36.45 -35.02
CA ALA A 518 24.51 -37.09 -34.95
C ALA A 518 25.60 -36.03 -35.22
N ALA A 519 26.82 -36.06 -34.67
CA ALA A 519 27.41 -36.78 -33.55
C ALA A 519 28.79 -36.13 -33.26
N ARG A 520 29.10 -36.02 -31.96
CA ARG A 520 30.38 -36.19 -31.27
C ARG A 520 31.65 -36.42 -32.14
N ASP A 521 32.66 -35.57 -31.94
CA ASP A 521 34.06 -36.02 -31.86
C ASP A 521 34.33 -36.42 -30.40
N GLY A 522 34.08 -37.69 -30.13
CA GLY A 522 34.36 -38.38 -28.88
C GLY A 522 34.51 -39.86 -29.18
N LEU A 523 35.35 -40.56 -28.41
CA LEU A 523 35.68 -41.98 -28.58
C LEU A 523 34.47 -42.85 -28.98
N PRO A 524 34.64 -43.86 -29.86
CA PRO A 524 33.53 -44.50 -30.56
C PRO A 524 32.49 -45.10 -29.59
N GLU A 525 31.25 -44.59 -29.62
CA GLU A 525 30.06 -45.06 -28.85
C GLU A 525 29.87 -46.58 -28.94
N ALA A 526 30.23 -47.17 -30.08
CA ALA A 526 30.21 -48.60 -30.33
C ALA A 526 31.11 -49.39 -29.36
N LEU A 527 32.22 -48.80 -28.90
CA LEU A 527 33.14 -49.40 -27.93
C LEU A 527 32.55 -49.37 -26.52
N LEU A 528 31.98 -48.24 -26.08
CA LEU A 528 31.29 -48.12 -24.79
C LEU A 528 30.05 -49.03 -24.73
N GLY A 529 29.26 -49.07 -25.81
CA GLY A 529 28.13 -49.98 -25.95
C GLY A 529 28.54 -51.46 -25.86
N LYS A 530 29.71 -51.82 -26.41
CA LYS A 530 30.24 -53.18 -26.34
C LYS A 530 30.67 -53.56 -24.92
N VAL A 531 31.35 -52.65 -24.21
CA VAL A 531 31.74 -52.83 -22.79
C VAL A 531 30.49 -52.95 -21.89
N ARG A 532 29.48 -52.09 -22.08
CA ARG A 532 28.17 -52.19 -21.38
C ARG A 532 27.50 -53.54 -21.62
N SER A 533 27.50 -54.02 -22.86
CA SER A 533 26.88 -55.31 -23.19
C SER A 533 27.59 -56.50 -22.54
N LEU A 534 28.92 -56.42 -22.35
CA LEU A 534 29.72 -57.46 -21.72
C LEU A 534 29.51 -57.47 -20.20
N LEU A 535 29.46 -56.30 -19.57
CA LEU A 535 29.11 -56.19 -18.15
C LEU A 535 27.69 -56.67 -17.87
N ARG A 536 26.71 -56.27 -18.68
CA ARG A 536 25.32 -56.73 -18.54
C ARG A 536 25.18 -58.25 -18.73
N LYS A 537 26.04 -58.87 -19.54
CA LYS A 537 26.09 -60.33 -19.70
C LYS A 537 26.77 -61.02 -18.52
N ALA A 538 27.74 -60.38 -17.89
CA ALA A 538 28.38 -60.87 -16.67
C ALA A 538 27.46 -60.80 -15.45
N GLU A 539 26.57 -59.79 -15.38
CA GLU A 539 25.61 -59.58 -14.29
C GLU A 539 24.26 -60.29 -14.48
N ASN A 540 24.06 -60.99 -15.61
CA ASN A 540 22.82 -61.71 -15.86
C ASN A 540 22.70 -62.94 -14.93
N ALA A 541 21.63 -63.02 -14.14
CA ALA A 541 21.37 -64.09 -13.17
C ALA A 541 21.29 -65.51 -13.77
N GLY A 542 21.23 -65.65 -15.10
CA GLY A 542 21.27 -66.92 -15.81
C GLY A 542 22.64 -67.35 -16.36
N ALA A 543 23.72 -66.58 -16.16
CA ALA A 543 25.07 -66.95 -16.61
C ALA A 543 25.77 -67.85 -15.58
N THR A 544 26.53 -68.84 -16.04
CA THR A 544 27.34 -69.68 -15.14
C THR A 544 28.55 -68.90 -14.61
N GLU A 545 29.05 -69.26 -13.42
CA GLU A 545 30.16 -68.57 -12.74
C GLU A 545 31.43 -68.44 -13.63
N GLU A 546 31.70 -69.47 -14.44
CA GLU A 546 32.83 -69.53 -15.36
C GLU A 546 32.64 -68.58 -16.55
N GLU A 547 31.42 -68.49 -17.11
CA GLU A 547 31.08 -67.58 -18.20
C GLU A 547 31.07 -66.12 -17.74
N ALA A 548 30.51 -65.85 -16.54
CA ALA A 548 30.51 -64.53 -15.93
C ALA A 548 31.93 -64.01 -15.74
N ARG A 549 32.86 -64.85 -15.24
CA ARG A 549 34.30 -64.49 -15.12
C ARG A 549 34.95 -64.18 -16.45
N VAL A 550 34.64 -64.93 -17.52
CA VAL A 550 35.19 -64.68 -18.86
C VAL A 550 34.70 -63.34 -19.42
N TYR A 551 33.41 -63.01 -19.26
CA TYR A 551 32.87 -61.72 -19.70
C TYR A 551 33.42 -60.54 -18.90
N LEU A 552 33.56 -60.70 -17.57
CA LEU A 552 34.14 -59.70 -16.69
C LEU A 552 35.62 -59.45 -17.00
N ALA A 553 36.40 -60.52 -17.24
CA ALA A 553 37.80 -60.42 -17.65
C ALA A 553 37.96 -59.70 -19.00
N LYS A 554 37.05 -59.96 -19.95
CA LYS A 554 37.08 -59.29 -21.27
C LYS A 554 36.65 -57.82 -21.19
N ALA A 555 35.68 -57.49 -20.33
CA ALA A 555 35.26 -56.11 -20.09
C ALA A 555 36.38 -55.31 -19.40
N THR A 556 37.04 -55.87 -18.39
CA THR A 556 38.17 -55.23 -17.69
C THR A 556 39.38 -55.05 -18.60
N GLU A 557 39.69 -56.02 -19.46
CA GLU A 557 40.75 -55.88 -20.48
C GLU A 557 40.46 -54.71 -21.45
N LEU A 558 39.20 -54.55 -21.89
CA LEU A 558 38.80 -53.45 -22.77
C LEU A 558 38.79 -52.10 -22.04
N MET A 559 38.34 -52.05 -20.78
CA MET A 559 38.40 -50.84 -19.95
C MET A 559 39.84 -50.38 -19.72
N ALA A 560 40.75 -51.31 -19.42
CA ALA A 560 42.17 -51.02 -19.23
C ALA A 560 42.88 -50.59 -20.52
N LYS A 561 42.55 -51.22 -21.66
CA LYS A 561 43.18 -50.92 -22.96
C LYS A 561 42.81 -49.54 -23.51
N TYR A 562 41.62 -49.02 -23.17
CA TYR A 562 41.10 -47.76 -23.70
C TYR A 562 40.89 -46.67 -22.64
N GLY A 563 41.31 -46.89 -21.39
CA GLY A 563 41.23 -45.90 -20.32
C GLY A 563 39.79 -45.48 -20.00
N ILE A 564 38.85 -46.44 -19.95
CA ILE A 564 37.43 -46.16 -19.70
C ILE A 564 37.16 -46.24 -18.19
N GLU A 565 36.84 -45.10 -17.58
CA GLU A 565 36.49 -44.99 -16.16
C GLU A 565 35.01 -45.32 -15.91
N GLN A 566 34.71 -45.91 -14.75
CA GLN A 566 33.37 -46.38 -14.39
C GLN A 566 32.34 -45.23 -14.32
N ALA A 567 32.78 -44.01 -14.00
CA ALA A 567 31.97 -42.79 -13.97
C ALA A 567 31.47 -42.32 -15.36
N MET A 568 32.05 -42.80 -16.46
CA MET A 568 31.57 -42.50 -17.83
C MET A 568 30.39 -43.40 -18.27
N LEU A 569 29.95 -44.33 -17.41
CA LEU A 569 28.85 -45.26 -17.68
C LEU A 569 27.53 -44.83 -17.02
N ASP A 570 27.55 -43.89 -16.08
CA ASP A 570 26.39 -43.36 -15.38
C ASP A 570 25.90 -42.07 -16.08
N ASP A 571 24.75 -42.16 -16.76
CA ASP A 571 24.10 -41.04 -17.47
C ASP A 571 23.42 -40.10 -16.44
N VAL A 572 23.88 -38.84 -16.32
CA VAL A 572 23.21 -37.79 -15.53
C VAL A 572 21.98 -37.30 -16.29
N THR A 573 20.81 -37.75 -15.84
CA THR A 573 19.46 -37.39 -16.34
C THR A 573 19.13 -35.91 -16.10
N GLU A 574 18.32 -35.30 -16.97
CA GLU A 574 18.01 -33.86 -17.09
C GLU A 574 17.85 -33.06 -15.78
N PRO A 575 18.26 -31.76 -15.75
CA PRO A 575 18.03 -30.90 -14.60
C PRO A 575 16.54 -30.75 -14.30
N GLU A 576 16.18 -30.89 -13.02
CA GLU A 576 14.83 -30.68 -12.49
C GLU A 576 14.31 -29.28 -12.93
N ARG A 577 13.05 -29.21 -13.39
CA ARG A 577 12.44 -27.95 -13.87
C ARG A 577 11.44 -27.43 -12.84
N PRO A 578 11.30 -26.10 -12.68
CA PRO A 578 10.29 -25.54 -11.80
C PRO A 578 8.88 -25.81 -12.35
N VAL A 579 7.95 -26.04 -11.43
CA VAL A 579 6.52 -26.23 -11.69
C VAL A 579 5.74 -25.06 -11.11
N ASP A 580 4.48 -24.95 -11.52
CA ASP A 580 3.54 -23.95 -11.03
C ASP A 580 2.24 -24.61 -10.54
N ARG A 581 1.65 -24.06 -9.48
CA ARG A 581 0.44 -24.60 -8.84
C ARG A 581 -0.46 -23.49 -8.29
N ILE A 582 -1.75 -23.56 -8.59
CA ILE A 582 -2.75 -22.64 -8.05
C ILE A 582 -3.37 -23.27 -6.81
N VAL A 583 -3.33 -22.54 -5.69
CA VAL A 583 -3.95 -22.92 -4.42
C VAL A 583 -5.17 -22.04 -4.19
N ASP A 584 -6.35 -22.65 -4.14
CA ASP A 584 -7.61 -21.99 -3.76
C ASP A 584 -7.76 -21.95 -2.24
N LEU A 585 -8.13 -20.79 -1.72
CA LEU A 585 -8.30 -20.54 -0.29
C LEU A 585 -9.76 -20.23 0.02
N TYR A 586 -10.27 -20.85 1.07
CA TYR A 586 -11.67 -20.71 1.46
C TYR A 586 -11.81 -19.85 2.73
N PRO A 587 -12.93 -19.13 2.88
CA PRO A 587 -13.26 -18.43 4.13
C PRO A 587 -13.18 -19.36 5.35
N PRO A 588 -12.90 -18.83 6.55
CA PRO A 588 -12.73 -17.41 6.89
C PRO A 588 -11.29 -16.89 6.65
N TYR A 589 -11.11 -15.56 6.69
CA TYR A 589 -9.80 -14.87 6.63
C TYR A 589 -8.92 -15.27 5.44
N VAL A 590 -9.50 -15.24 4.24
CA VAL A 590 -8.80 -15.66 3.01
C VAL A 590 -7.53 -14.83 2.76
N LYS A 591 -7.55 -13.53 3.05
CA LYS A 591 -6.39 -12.64 2.85
C LYS A 591 -5.22 -12.98 3.78
N GLU A 592 -5.49 -13.23 5.05
CA GLU A 592 -4.49 -13.67 6.02
C GLU A 592 -3.97 -15.06 5.65
N GLY A 593 -4.85 -15.97 5.20
CA GLY A 593 -4.46 -17.26 4.65
C GLY A 593 -3.56 -17.14 3.42
N ARG A 594 -3.89 -16.26 2.47
CA ARG A 594 -3.08 -15.95 1.28
C ARG A 594 -1.69 -15.49 1.69
N ARG A 595 -1.61 -14.61 2.69
CA ARG A 595 -0.32 -14.13 3.20
C ARG A 595 0.48 -15.22 3.87
N LEU A 596 -0.13 -15.98 4.76
CA LEU A 596 0.54 -17.08 5.45
C LEU A 596 1.15 -18.03 4.39
N LEU A 597 0.38 -18.41 3.38
CA LEU A 597 0.85 -19.24 2.27
C LEU A 597 2.00 -18.59 1.50
N ALA A 598 1.84 -17.34 1.09
CA ALA A 598 2.85 -16.63 0.31
C ALA A 598 4.17 -16.45 1.07
N ARG A 599 4.09 -16.17 2.38
CA ARG A 599 5.27 -15.97 3.21
C ARG A 599 5.96 -17.29 3.56
N ILE A 600 5.21 -18.36 3.85
CA ILE A 600 5.79 -19.71 3.97
C ILE A 600 6.47 -20.07 2.65
N GLY A 601 5.80 -19.89 1.51
CA GLY A 601 6.35 -20.15 0.19
C GLY A 601 7.68 -19.43 -0.02
N TYR A 602 7.75 -18.14 0.31
CA TYR A 602 9.00 -17.36 0.22
C TYR A 602 10.14 -17.98 1.04
N GLU A 603 9.91 -18.34 2.31
CA GLU A 603 10.94 -18.96 3.15
C GLU A 603 11.33 -20.36 2.64
N MET A 604 10.39 -21.06 2.00
CA MET A 604 10.56 -22.37 1.36
C MET A 604 11.10 -22.30 -0.09
N ARG A 605 11.58 -21.13 -0.54
CA ARG A 605 12.18 -20.90 -1.88
C ARG A 605 11.19 -20.95 -3.06
N CYS A 606 9.90 -20.81 -2.79
CA CYS A 606 8.87 -20.61 -3.79
C CYS A 606 8.62 -19.11 -4.03
N ARG A 607 8.14 -18.76 -5.21
CA ARG A 607 7.55 -17.44 -5.51
C ARG A 607 6.05 -17.54 -5.57
N SER A 608 5.38 -16.49 -5.09
CA SER A 608 3.92 -16.44 -5.03
C SER A 608 3.44 -15.23 -5.82
N VAL A 609 2.43 -15.44 -6.67
CA VAL A 609 1.73 -14.39 -7.41
C VAL A 609 0.26 -14.41 -7.00
N TYR A 610 -0.30 -13.22 -6.84
CA TYR A 610 -1.73 -13.03 -6.65
C TYR A 610 -2.35 -12.72 -8.01
N PRO A 611 -3.11 -13.65 -8.63
CA PRO A 611 -3.72 -13.37 -9.92
C PRO A 611 -4.76 -12.24 -9.77
N GLY A 612 -4.73 -11.27 -10.69
CA GLY A 612 -5.66 -10.14 -10.66
C GLY A 612 -7.12 -10.51 -11.01
N GLY A 613 -8.04 -9.61 -10.70
CA GLY A 613 -9.47 -9.70 -11.02
C GLY A 613 -10.35 -10.31 -9.90
N LYS A 614 -11.63 -9.88 -9.84
CA LYS A 614 -12.61 -10.26 -8.79
C LYS A 614 -12.78 -11.79 -8.63
N ALA A 615 -12.65 -12.56 -9.71
CA ALA A 615 -12.77 -14.02 -9.72
C ALA A 615 -11.57 -14.76 -9.08
N ASN A 616 -10.40 -14.11 -8.98
CA ASN A 616 -9.17 -14.72 -8.47
C ASN A 616 -8.82 -14.27 -7.03
N ARG A 617 -9.75 -13.60 -6.35
CA ARG A 617 -9.54 -13.07 -4.99
C ARG A 617 -9.22 -14.13 -3.93
N HIS A 618 -9.46 -15.40 -4.23
CA HIS A 618 -9.21 -16.53 -3.35
C HIS A 618 -8.00 -17.38 -3.76
N ARG A 619 -7.23 -16.96 -4.76
CA ARG A 619 -6.17 -17.77 -5.37
C ARG A 619 -4.79 -17.24 -5.05
N VAL A 620 -3.86 -18.16 -4.81
CA VAL A 620 -2.42 -17.90 -4.82
C VAL A 620 -1.78 -18.82 -5.86
N HIS A 621 -0.99 -18.24 -6.75
CA HIS A 621 -0.24 -18.99 -7.74
C HIS A 621 1.21 -19.14 -7.27
N LEU A 622 1.61 -20.38 -6.97
CA LEU A 622 2.95 -20.71 -6.49
C LEU A 622 3.83 -21.19 -7.65
N PHE A 623 5.08 -20.76 -7.62
CA PHE A 623 6.15 -21.15 -8.54
C PHE A 623 7.32 -21.68 -7.73
N GLY A 624 7.81 -22.87 -8.05
CA GLY A 624 8.89 -23.49 -7.30
C GLY A 624 9.20 -24.89 -7.80
N PHE A 625 10.08 -25.59 -7.10
CA PHE A 625 10.31 -27.01 -7.34
C PHE A 625 9.23 -27.83 -6.64
N GLU A 626 8.89 -29.01 -7.18
CA GLU A 626 7.79 -29.84 -6.68
C GLU A 626 7.91 -30.12 -5.17
N THR A 627 9.12 -30.46 -4.71
CA THR A 627 9.39 -30.71 -3.29
C THR A 627 9.17 -29.47 -2.41
N ASP A 628 9.55 -28.29 -2.89
CA ASP A 628 9.41 -27.03 -2.16
C ASP A 628 7.94 -26.59 -2.09
N ILE A 629 7.18 -26.77 -3.18
CA ILE A 629 5.73 -26.52 -3.20
C ILE A 629 5.01 -27.48 -2.26
N GLN A 630 5.31 -28.78 -2.31
CA GLN A 630 4.66 -29.77 -1.45
C GLN A 630 4.93 -29.49 0.03
N ALA A 631 6.17 -29.15 0.39
CA ALA A 631 6.52 -28.79 1.76
C ALA A 631 5.81 -27.50 2.21
N THR A 632 5.67 -26.52 1.32
CA THR A 632 4.90 -25.29 1.54
C THR A 632 3.42 -25.60 1.83
N GLU A 633 2.79 -26.47 1.05
CA GLU A 633 1.37 -26.84 1.20
C GLU A 633 1.10 -27.55 2.52
N VAL A 634 1.96 -28.50 2.91
CA VAL A 634 1.84 -29.23 4.18
C VAL A 634 1.98 -28.29 5.38
N LEU A 635 3.01 -27.44 5.37
CA LEU A 635 3.26 -26.50 6.46
C LEU A 635 2.15 -25.45 6.56
N PHE A 636 1.66 -24.97 5.41
CA PHE A 636 0.53 -24.05 5.34
C PHE A 636 -0.75 -24.66 5.94
N ALA A 637 -1.07 -25.92 5.62
CA ALA A 637 -2.26 -26.57 6.15
C ALA A 637 -2.24 -26.65 7.68
N SER A 638 -1.10 -27.00 8.28
CA SER A 638 -0.91 -27.03 9.74
C SER A 638 -1.01 -25.64 10.36
N LEU A 639 -0.22 -24.68 9.87
CA LEU A 639 -0.17 -23.33 10.45
C LEU A 639 -1.47 -22.56 10.26
N ARG A 640 -2.22 -22.82 9.18
CA ARG A 640 -3.55 -22.21 8.99
C ARG A 640 -4.53 -22.66 10.07
N LEU A 641 -4.52 -23.94 10.43
CA LEU A 641 -5.38 -24.45 11.50
C LEU A 641 -5.02 -23.80 12.84
N GLN A 642 -3.74 -23.80 13.20
CA GLN A 642 -3.24 -23.18 14.43
C GLN A 642 -3.55 -21.67 14.48
N MET A 643 -3.41 -20.97 13.36
CA MET A 643 -3.72 -19.55 13.25
C MET A 643 -5.21 -19.26 13.49
N LEU A 644 -6.11 -20.03 12.89
CA LEU A 644 -7.56 -19.82 13.06
C LEU A 644 -7.99 -20.09 14.51
N GLU A 645 -7.54 -21.21 15.10
CA GLU A 645 -7.86 -21.56 16.48
C GLU A 645 -7.23 -20.61 17.50
N GLY A 646 -5.99 -20.19 17.26
CA GLY A 646 -5.26 -19.24 18.10
C GLY A 646 -5.92 -17.86 18.11
N ALA A 647 -6.36 -17.37 16.96
CA ALA A 647 -7.07 -16.10 16.87
C ALA A 647 -8.39 -16.11 17.67
N ASP A 648 -9.19 -17.17 17.56
CA ASP A 648 -10.45 -17.31 18.32
C ASP A 648 -10.22 -17.50 19.82
N ARG A 649 -9.06 -18.05 20.22
CA ARG A 649 -8.66 -18.13 21.63
C ARG A 649 -8.25 -16.75 22.16
N ALA A 650 -7.39 -16.04 21.44
CA ALA A 650 -6.89 -14.74 21.84
C ALA A 650 -8.01 -13.68 21.89
N ASP A 651 -8.94 -13.71 20.94
CA ASP A 651 -10.14 -12.84 20.93
C ASP A 651 -10.96 -12.99 22.22
N ARG A 652 -11.13 -14.22 22.72
CA ARG A 652 -11.88 -14.48 23.95
C ARG A 652 -11.13 -14.10 25.22
N GLN A 653 -9.79 -14.11 25.20
CA GLN A 653 -8.97 -13.96 26.41
C GLN A 653 -8.38 -12.56 26.60
N HIS A 654 -8.03 -11.90 25.50
CA HIS A 654 -7.13 -10.74 25.51
C HIS A 654 -7.72 -9.51 24.82
N ARG A 655 -8.81 -9.65 24.05
CA ARG A 655 -9.42 -8.51 23.35
C ARG A 655 -9.95 -7.46 24.34
N PRO A 656 -9.53 -6.19 24.22
CA PRO A 656 -10.12 -5.07 24.95
C PRO A 656 -11.65 -4.97 24.81
N GLU A 657 -12.30 -4.47 25.86
CA GLU A 657 -13.74 -4.16 25.82
C GLU A 657 -14.01 -3.06 24.79
N GLY A 658 -14.96 -3.31 23.88
CA GLY A 658 -15.37 -2.36 22.83
C GLY A 658 -14.56 -2.44 21.52
N GLU A 659 -13.53 -3.28 21.44
CA GLU A 659 -12.82 -3.56 20.18
C GLU A 659 -13.60 -4.57 19.31
N ASP A 660 -13.60 -4.35 17.99
CA ASP A 660 -14.20 -5.29 17.04
C ASP A 660 -13.44 -6.63 17.01
N ALA A 661 -14.19 -7.74 17.09
CA ALA A 661 -13.61 -9.08 17.17
C ALA A 661 -12.85 -9.47 15.90
N ARG A 662 -13.32 -9.05 14.72
CA ARG A 662 -12.65 -9.33 13.44
C ARG A 662 -11.35 -8.54 13.34
N ALA A 663 -11.35 -7.26 13.70
CA ALA A 663 -10.16 -6.40 13.71
C ALA A 663 -9.07 -6.95 14.65
N TYR A 664 -9.43 -7.33 15.88
CA TYR A 664 -8.51 -7.92 16.85
C TYR A 664 -7.89 -9.22 16.31
N LYS A 665 -8.73 -10.14 15.81
CA LYS A 665 -8.28 -11.43 15.26
C LYS A 665 -7.36 -11.28 14.07
N ARG A 666 -7.67 -10.37 13.13
CA ARG A 666 -6.80 -10.10 11.98
C ARG A 666 -5.44 -9.59 12.42
N SER A 667 -5.40 -8.63 13.33
CA SER A 667 -4.14 -8.13 13.89
C SER A 667 -3.32 -9.22 14.57
N TRP A 668 -3.97 -10.05 15.38
CA TRP A 668 -3.35 -11.24 15.98
C TRP A 668 -2.78 -12.18 14.92
N MET A 669 -3.54 -12.48 13.86
CA MET A 669 -3.07 -13.37 12.78
C MET A 669 -1.84 -12.79 12.09
N LEU A 670 -1.71 -11.48 11.94
CA LEU A 670 -0.53 -10.87 11.33
C LEU A 670 0.71 -10.96 12.21
N GLY A 671 0.55 -10.75 13.53
CA GLY A 671 1.61 -10.98 14.49
C GLY A 671 2.08 -12.44 14.49
N PHE A 672 1.11 -13.36 14.49
CA PHE A 672 1.35 -14.80 14.39
C PHE A 672 2.11 -15.15 13.11
N ILE A 673 1.62 -14.71 11.94
CA ILE A 673 2.26 -14.91 10.63
C ILE A 673 3.70 -14.40 10.64
N ARG A 674 3.95 -13.18 11.14
CA ARG A 674 5.30 -12.61 11.21
C ARG A 674 6.22 -13.52 12.02
N GLU A 675 5.81 -13.92 13.21
CA GLU A 675 6.66 -14.69 14.10
C GLU A 675 6.94 -16.10 13.55
N VAL A 676 5.91 -16.83 13.12
CA VAL A 676 6.10 -18.20 12.60
C VAL A 676 6.96 -18.21 11.35
N THR A 677 6.80 -17.21 10.47
CA THR A 677 7.60 -17.13 9.24
C THR A 677 9.05 -16.71 9.50
N ALA A 678 9.29 -15.81 10.46
CA ALA A 678 10.65 -15.52 10.92
C ALA A 678 11.34 -16.78 11.49
N ARG A 679 10.61 -17.60 12.27
CA ARG A 679 11.12 -18.86 12.80
C ARG A 679 11.37 -19.91 11.70
N ILE A 680 10.50 -20.02 10.70
CA ILE A 680 10.72 -20.88 9.52
C ILE A 680 11.98 -20.44 8.76
N GLY A 681 12.13 -19.14 8.50
CA GLY A 681 13.31 -18.59 7.84
C GLY A 681 14.60 -18.92 8.59
N ALA A 682 14.60 -18.76 9.92
CA ALA A 682 15.72 -19.15 10.77
C ALA A 682 16.02 -20.66 10.69
N ALA A 683 15.00 -21.51 10.76
CA ALA A 683 15.15 -22.96 10.63
C ALA A 683 15.72 -23.37 9.27
N GLN A 684 15.28 -22.72 8.18
CA GLN A 684 15.81 -22.93 6.83
C GLN A 684 17.27 -22.49 6.71
N GLN A 685 17.66 -21.38 7.33
CA GLN A 685 19.05 -20.93 7.36
C GLN A 685 19.96 -21.92 8.10
N VAL A 686 19.52 -22.42 9.26
CA VAL A 686 20.23 -23.46 10.03
C VAL A 686 20.38 -24.74 9.21
N ALA A 687 19.31 -25.19 8.55
CA ALA A 687 19.33 -26.38 7.70
C ALA A 687 20.30 -26.23 6.51
N ARG A 688 20.37 -25.05 5.90
CA ARG A 688 21.32 -24.72 4.82
C ARG A 688 22.76 -24.74 5.31
N ALA A 689 23.05 -24.06 6.42
CA ALA A 689 24.39 -24.05 7.02
C ALA A 689 24.86 -25.46 7.38
N ALA A 690 23.98 -26.31 7.91
CA ALA A 690 24.29 -27.70 8.22
C ALA A 690 24.49 -28.57 6.96
N ALA A 691 23.87 -28.23 5.82
CA ALA A 691 24.09 -28.92 4.55
C ALA A 691 25.42 -28.49 3.89
N GLU A 692 25.76 -27.20 3.98
CA GLU A 692 27.04 -26.65 3.51
C GLU A 692 28.22 -27.26 4.29
N GLN A 693 28.13 -27.30 5.62
CA GLN A 693 29.16 -27.92 6.47
C GLN A 693 29.36 -29.42 6.19
N ARG A 694 28.28 -30.16 5.88
CA ARG A 694 28.38 -31.58 5.47
C ARG A 694 29.08 -31.74 4.12
N THR A 695 28.79 -30.85 3.18
CA THR A 695 29.42 -30.86 1.84
C THR A 695 30.91 -30.52 1.93
N GLU A 696 31.29 -29.58 2.81
CA GLU A 696 32.69 -29.23 3.08
C GLU A 696 33.44 -30.38 3.79
N ALA A 697 32.77 -31.13 4.66
CA ALA A 697 33.35 -32.26 5.38
C ALA A 697 33.54 -33.52 4.50
N GLU A 698 32.73 -33.69 3.45
CA GLU A 698 32.77 -34.85 2.54
C GLU A 698 33.81 -34.72 1.40
N GLY A 699 34.48 -33.57 1.29
CA GLY A 699 35.62 -33.34 0.39
C GLY A 699 35.22 -33.09 -1.07
N GLU A 700 35.81 -32.05 -1.67
CA GLU A 700 35.64 -31.70 -3.09
C GLU A 700 36.17 -32.82 -4.00
N GLY A 701 35.28 -33.72 -4.44
CA GLY A 701 35.49 -34.45 -5.68
C GLY A 701 35.50 -33.48 -6.88
N PRO A 702 36.20 -33.75 -8.00
CA PRO A 702 36.44 -32.79 -9.10
C PRO A 702 35.20 -32.34 -9.93
N GLY A 703 33.98 -32.40 -9.38
CA GLY A 703 32.74 -32.04 -10.07
C GLY A 703 31.55 -31.66 -9.19
N GLY A 704 31.69 -31.55 -7.86
CA GLY A 704 30.57 -31.16 -6.99
C GLY A 704 30.31 -29.65 -7.01
N ARG A 705 29.16 -29.20 -7.56
CA ARG A 705 28.73 -27.80 -7.44
C ARG A 705 28.38 -27.49 -5.98
N SER A 706 28.89 -26.37 -5.44
CA SER A 706 28.53 -25.87 -4.10
C SER A 706 27.01 -25.71 -3.96
N VAL A 707 26.46 -26.13 -2.81
CA VAL A 707 25.03 -26.05 -2.48
C VAL A 707 24.48 -24.63 -2.64
N ALA A 708 25.24 -23.61 -2.23
CA ALA A 708 24.85 -22.21 -2.39
C ALA A 708 24.66 -21.81 -3.86
N LEU A 709 25.51 -22.31 -4.76
CA LEU A 709 25.40 -22.06 -6.21
C LEU A 709 24.18 -22.76 -6.81
N VAL A 710 23.88 -23.99 -6.37
CA VAL A 710 22.68 -24.73 -6.80
C VAL A 710 21.41 -24.00 -6.36
N LEU A 711 21.37 -23.45 -5.14
CA LEU A 711 20.23 -22.70 -4.63
C LEU A 711 20.04 -21.35 -5.33
N ALA A 712 21.13 -20.64 -5.64
CA ALA A 712 21.08 -19.41 -6.42
C ALA A 712 20.55 -19.67 -7.84
N ASP A 713 21.04 -20.74 -8.50
CA ASP A 713 20.59 -21.16 -9.83
C ASP A 713 19.10 -21.53 -9.83
N ARG A 714 18.64 -22.32 -8.86
CA ARG A 714 17.22 -22.66 -8.67
C ARG A 714 16.34 -21.42 -8.51
N THR A 715 16.79 -20.42 -7.74
CA THR A 715 16.04 -19.17 -7.57
C THR A 715 15.93 -18.40 -8.88
N THR A 716 17.02 -18.26 -9.64
CA THR A 716 17.03 -17.58 -10.93
C THR A 716 16.11 -18.26 -11.95
N VAL A 717 16.08 -19.60 -11.96
CA VAL A 717 15.22 -20.38 -12.85
C VAL A 717 13.73 -20.19 -12.53
N VAL A 718 13.37 -20.11 -11.25
CA VAL A 718 11.99 -19.81 -10.81
C VAL A 718 11.58 -18.38 -11.21
N GLU A 719 12.46 -17.39 -11.04
CA GLU A 719 12.19 -16.00 -11.44
C GLU A 719 11.98 -15.86 -12.95
N ALA A 720 12.79 -16.54 -13.76
CA ALA A 720 12.64 -16.53 -15.21
C ALA A 720 11.30 -17.13 -15.66
N ARG A 721 10.85 -18.22 -15.02
CA ARG A 721 9.53 -18.83 -15.25
C ARG A 721 8.40 -17.86 -14.90
N LEU A 722 8.50 -17.19 -13.76
CA LEU A 722 7.53 -16.21 -13.29
C LEU A 722 7.43 -15.00 -14.21
N ALA A 723 8.56 -14.41 -14.61
CA ALA A 723 8.61 -13.27 -15.53
C ALA A 723 8.05 -13.60 -16.93
N ALA A 724 8.21 -14.85 -17.38
CA ALA A 724 7.64 -15.32 -18.65
C ALA A 724 6.10 -15.42 -18.61
N GLN A 725 5.52 -15.79 -17.47
CA GLN A 725 4.06 -15.92 -17.33
C GLN A 725 3.38 -14.62 -16.91
N TYR A 726 4.05 -13.79 -16.13
CA TYR A 726 3.55 -12.51 -15.65
C TYR A 726 4.54 -11.36 -15.96
N PRO A 727 4.55 -10.85 -17.21
CA PRO A 727 5.49 -9.80 -17.62
C PRO A 727 5.18 -8.43 -17.02
N LYS A 728 3.96 -8.22 -16.50
CA LYS A 728 3.51 -6.99 -15.85
C LYS A 728 3.04 -7.29 -14.44
N LEU A 729 3.98 -7.42 -13.50
CA LEU A 729 3.69 -7.61 -12.08
C LEU A 729 3.77 -6.28 -11.35
N ASN A 730 2.68 -5.90 -10.72
CA ASN A 730 2.68 -4.78 -9.79
C ASN A 730 3.24 -5.23 -8.43
N LYS A 731 3.81 -4.27 -7.69
CA LYS A 731 4.21 -4.52 -6.30
C LYS A 731 2.95 -4.85 -5.50
N THR A 732 3.04 -5.85 -4.62
CA THR A 732 1.96 -6.11 -3.65
C THR A 732 1.93 -4.97 -2.65
N ARG A 733 0.73 -4.43 -2.37
CA ARG A 733 0.56 -3.39 -1.36
C ARG A 733 1.04 -3.88 0.02
N PRO A 734 1.63 -2.98 0.84
CA PRO A 734 1.82 -3.24 2.27
C PRO A 734 0.50 -3.63 2.91
N THR A 735 0.55 -4.37 4.01
CA THR A 735 -0.69 -4.80 4.65
C THR A 735 -1.14 -3.90 5.76
N THR A 736 -2.44 -3.61 5.70
CA THR A 736 -3.18 -2.92 6.73
C THR A 736 -3.80 -3.77 7.80
N PHE A 737 -3.55 -3.41 9.07
CA PHE A 737 -4.23 -3.96 10.22
C PHE A 737 -4.38 -2.95 11.34
N LYS A 738 -5.47 -3.08 12.10
CA LYS A 738 -5.93 -2.06 13.06
C LYS A 738 -6.25 -2.58 14.46
N GLY A 739 -6.24 -3.90 14.64
CA GLY A 739 -6.53 -4.50 15.93
C GLY A 739 -5.33 -4.46 16.87
N THR A 740 -5.58 -4.54 18.17
CA THR A 740 -4.51 -4.55 19.19
C THR A 740 -3.90 -5.95 19.40
N GLY A 741 -4.38 -6.97 18.69
CA GLY A 741 -3.98 -8.36 18.90
C GLY A 741 -2.58 -8.74 18.43
N TYR A 742 -1.84 -7.85 17.76
CA TYR A 742 -0.59 -8.18 17.08
C TYR A 742 0.47 -8.79 18.00
N TRP A 743 0.83 -8.12 19.10
CA TRP A 743 1.88 -8.65 19.99
C TRP A 743 1.44 -9.92 20.70
N GLN A 744 0.16 -10.09 20.97
CA GLN A 744 -0.36 -11.37 21.44
C GLN A 744 -0.19 -12.45 20.38
N GLY A 745 -0.42 -12.13 19.11
CA GLY A 745 -0.15 -13.01 17.97
C GLY A 745 1.34 -13.36 17.84
N VAL A 746 2.24 -12.40 18.02
CA VAL A 746 3.69 -12.64 18.07
C VAL A 746 4.04 -13.55 19.25
N ALA A 747 3.48 -13.31 20.43
CA ALA A 747 3.72 -14.14 21.60
C ALA A 747 3.27 -15.58 21.37
N ASP A 748 2.04 -15.78 20.91
CA ASP A 748 1.48 -17.12 20.63
C ASP A 748 2.20 -17.80 19.45
N GLY A 749 2.67 -17.01 18.48
CA GLY A 749 3.47 -17.48 17.35
C GLY A 749 4.83 -18.05 17.73
N ARG A 750 5.38 -17.71 18.91
CA ARG A 750 6.61 -18.34 19.44
C ARG A 750 6.40 -19.78 19.83
N ASP A 751 5.19 -20.11 20.28
CA ASP A 751 4.81 -21.44 20.74
C ASP A 751 4.16 -22.30 19.63
N ALA A 752 3.96 -21.73 18.44
CA ALA A 752 3.41 -22.44 17.30
C ALA A 752 4.31 -23.61 16.84
N ASP A 753 3.68 -24.70 16.40
CA ASP A 753 4.38 -25.84 15.80
C ASP A 753 4.65 -25.56 14.31
N ILE A 754 5.92 -25.33 13.98
CA ILE A 754 6.41 -25.09 12.62
C ILE A 754 6.97 -26.35 11.94
N GLY A 755 6.67 -27.54 12.48
CA GLY A 755 7.08 -28.83 11.89
C GLY A 755 8.48 -29.29 12.26
N GLY A 756 8.94 -28.99 13.49
CA GLY A 756 10.21 -29.52 14.00
C GLY A 756 10.19 -31.06 14.09
N PRO A 757 11.34 -31.74 14.01
CA PRO A 757 11.37 -33.16 14.30
C PRO A 757 10.96 -33.35 15.76
N ALA A 758 10.13 -34.35 16.05
CA ALA A 758 9.77 -34.76 17.39
C ALA A 758 11.03 -35.16 18.19
N PHE A 759 11.71 -34.18 18.78
CA PHE A 759 12.83 -34.32 19.70
C PHE A 759 12.83 -33.09 20.61
N ASP A 760 11.87 -33.06 21.55
CA ASP A 760 12.02 -32.30 22.79
C ASP A 760 11.09 -32.83 23.91
N GLU A 761 10.81 -34.14 23.91
CA GLU A 761 10.24 -34.79 25.11
C GLU A 761 11.24 -34.79 26.30
N GLU A 762 12.54 -34.53 26.06
CA GLU A 762 13.52 -34.35 27.14
C GLU A 762 13.62 -32.91 27.66
N GLY A 763 13.27 -31.89 26.85
CA GLY A 763 13.25 -30.48 27.28
C GLY A 763 12.03 -30.10 28.12
N GLN A 764 10.89 -30.78 27.89
CA GLN A 764 9.65 -30.52 28.63
C GLN A 764 9.61 -31.23 30.00
N ALA A 765 10.31 -32.37 30.14
CA ALA A 765 10.48 -33.05 31.43
C ALA A 765 11.38 -32.25 32.41
N ALA A 766 12.33 -31.45 31.90
CA ALA A 766 13.22 -30.65 32.73
C ALA A 766 12.57 -29.37 33.31
N ARG A 767 11.47 -28.88 32.74
CA ARG A 767 10.75 -27.68 33.21
C ARG A 767 9.62 -27.97 34.21
N LEU A 768 9.30 -29.24 34.46
CA LEU A 768 8.36 -29.66 35.50
C LEU A 768 9.07 -30.15 36.79
N ALA A 769 10.40 -30.04 36.85
CA ALA A 769 11.22 -30.50 37.97
C ALA A 769 12.06 -29.40 38.66
N ILE A 770 11.74 -28.12 38.43
CA ILE A 770 12.24 -26.96 39.20
C ILE A 770 11.03 -26.07 39.48
#